data_AF-A0A9X2MWE8-F1
#
_entry.id   AF-A0A9X2MWE8-F1
#
_cell.length_a   1.000
_cell.length_b   1.000
_cell.length_c   1.000
_cell.angle_alpha   90.00
_cell.angle_beta   90.00
_cell.angle_gamma   90.00
#
_symmetry.space_group_name_H-M   'P 1'
#
loop_
_entity.id
_entity.type
_entity.pdbx_description
1 polymer ?
#
loop_
_entity_poly.entity_id
_entity_poly.type
_entity_poly.pdbx_seq_one_letter_code
_entity_poly.pdbx_strand_id
1 'polypeptide(L)'
;MFDRSRKPSDAKRSGIQRKVSGKTDAPSRQTAATGTANQLLQLQKSIGNRAVAQLLTGDKAASAASAPRPGTNGLPDTLRTGVEQLSGMDLNDVKVHYNSDKPKALNALAYAQGNEIHLGPGQEKHLPHEAWHVVQQRQGRVKPTVQLKAAAIQEEELERETEEEPVQLKAAAIQEEEELEQESDGIVQLKAMINDDEGLEREADEMGSRALQLGEGASDDISSVQPERIGSATKADAAVQRRVKPYDTNFSDPSVVAKYKDQMKQLVDFINQRVLQARKDAVAWQTYVATNNKHLALWYQSASSFVQNPVNEPKLIHARFGYAIETLACAGLAGSHGGLHIDLQVASGHTRPDIVVSDGVQELAWIDITSEKSKKHILGKDGSGWRRRPFVYEVLYDQLELKELLAATNDNFYNEYGAFVADEHQIEYDETERIRNEKRDEFIEFRDSKGWETSTGNATNKKGETRDFLFSMTGSEDLYVEDYHSNLKQTKGALHYFGLNAGPFGFKGAKEKEESSAAKEYVRRLAEPEIEQRKNTLAATKNMELAVFFRQYENHFLAAQLFNDEAEMITPDRDLVKTGMALKAAIMDFIGMEKLYLFAKTMLADEPRVKLLLQNAEMVRSRFLGELDFEKIMAWRSQVNQLYQQATLLRKIQPAQRQFIQYADKKYNFFSRPREVSDILTEFSKDLPNEAVIEAAGRWMAGNP
;
A
#
# COMPACT_ATOMS: atom_id res chain seq x y z
N MET A 1 11.22 -60.75 -21.27
CA MET A 1 10.23 -61.83 -21.04
C MET A 1 10.61 -62.60 -19.78
N PHE A 2 9.62 -62.94 -18.94
CA PHE A 2 9.61 -63.95 -17.86
C PHE A 2 10.74 -64.02 -16.81
N ASP A 3 10.45 -63.41 -15.67
CA ASP A 3 10.13 -64.05 -14.36
C ASP A 3 11.16 -64.77 -13.45
N ARG A 4 11.11 -64.33 -12.18
CA ARG A 4 11.47 -64.89 -10.84
C ARG A 4 12.33 -66.17 -10.70
N SER A 5 13.17 -66.20 -9.63
CA SER A 5 12.72 -66.71 -8.30
C SER A 5 13.80 -66.88 -7.19
N ARG A 6 13.31 -67.02 -5.93
CA ARG A 6 13.88 -67.67 -4.70
C ARG A 6 14.77 -66.91 -3.67
N LYS A 7 14.36 -67.04 -2.40
CA LYS A 7 15.12 -66.98 -1.10
C LYS A 7 15.32 -68.45 -0.57
N PRO A 8 15.66 -68.78 0.71
CA PRO A 8 16.37 -68.11 1.84
C PRO A 8 17.47 -69.00 2.52
N SER A 9 18.14 -68.57 3.61
CA SER A 9 18.22 -69.29 4.93
C SER A 9 19.33 -68.86 5.93
N ASP A 10 18.94 -68.93 7.23
CA ASP A 10 19.58 -68.94 8.57
C ASP A 10 21.11 -69.13 8.81
N ALA A 11 21.65 -68.57 9.94
CA ALA A 11 21.80 -69.33 11.22
C ALA A 11 22.70 -68.73 12.36
N LYS A 12 22.30 -69.07 13.61
CA LYS A 12 23.09 -69.32 14.86
C LYS A 12 23.45 -68.23 15.90
N ARG A 13 23.45 -68.69 17.17
CA ARG A 13 23.70 -68.01 18.46
C ARG A 13 24.98 -68.53 19.13
N SER A 14 25.56 -67.77 20.05
CA SER A 14 26.13 -68.29 21.33
C SER A 14 26.16 -67.18 22.40
N GLY A 15 26.39 -67.55 23.66
CA GLY A 15 26.56 -66.61 24.79
C GLY A 15 27.19 -67.31 26.00
N ILE A 16 27.61 -66.56 27.03
CA ILE A 16 28.12 -67.05 28.34
C ILE A 16 28.03 -65.92 29.39
N GLN A 17 27.81 -66.26 30.67
CA GLN A 17 27.87 -65.36 31.85
C GLN A 17 28.99 -65.80 32.81
N ARG A 18 29.51 -64.90 33.68
CA ARG A 18 29.91 -65.23 35.08
C ARG A 18 30.31 -64.05 36.00
N LYS A 19 29.70 -64.05 37.20
CA LYS A 19 30.22 -63.69 38.55
C LYS A 19 30.50 -62.24 39.00
N VAL A 20 30.58 -62.08 40.33
CA VAL A 20 30.29 -60.90 41.19
C VAL A 20 31.23 -60.86 42.42
N SER A 21 31.59 -59.69 42.98
CA SER A 21 32.05 -59.50 44.39
C SER A 21 32.18 -58.02 44.87
N GLY A 22 31.70 -57.68 46.09
CA GLY A 22 32.05 -56.49 46.94
C GLY A 22 31.24 -55.19 46.74
N LYS A 23 30.26 -54.78 47.59
CA LYS A 23 30.32 -54.03 48.89
C LYS A 23 31.04 -52.65 48.80
N THR A 24 30.48 -51.49 49.23
CA THR A 24 29.59 -51.16 50.39
C THR A 24 28.61 -49.98 50.12
N ASP A 25 27.47 -49.96 50.86
CA ASP A 25 26.59 -48.87 51.40
C ASP A 25 26.36 -47.53 50.62
N ALA A 26 25.20 -46.86 50.53
CA ALA A 26 23.75 -47.07 50.83
C ALA A 26 22.96 -45.79 50.35
N PRO A 27 21.60 -45.65 50.39
CA PRO A 27 20.49 -46.57 50.10
C PRO A 27 19.41 -46.04 49.08
N SER A 28 18.68 -46.97 48.45
CA SER A 28 17.23 -46.93 48.07
C SER A 28 16.57 -45.81 47.22
N ARG A 29 16.15 -46.16 45.98
CA ARG A 29 14.74 -46.10 45.46
C ARG A 29 14.68 -46.75 44.06
N GLN A 30 14.04 -47.91 43.91
CA GLN A 30 12.62 -48.15 43.53
C GLN A 30 12.34 -48.25 42.01
N THR A 31 11.51 -49.24 41.67
CA THR A 31 11.11 -49.71 40.34
C THR A 31 9.90 -48.97 39.76
N ALA A 32 9.98 -48.48 38.52
CA ALA A 32 8.83 -48.24 37.63
C ALA A 32 9.30 -47.94 36.20
N ALA A 33 9.17 -48.88 35.25
CA ALA A 33 9.70 -48.70 33.88
C ALA A 33 8.82 -49.21 32.72
N THR A 34 7.65 -49.81 32.98
CA THR A 34 6.79 -50.39 31.93
C THR A 34 5.47 -49.66 31.67
N GLY A 35 5.06 -48.72 32.54
CA GLY A 35 3.90 -47.83 32.26
C GLY A 35 4.26 -46.61 31.39
N THR A 36 5.51 -46.15 31.49
CA THR A 36 5.94 -44.84 30.99
C THR A 36 6.07 -44.76 29.47
N ALA A 37 6.41 -45.84 28.79
CA ALA A 37 6.72 -45.83 27.36
C ALA A 37 5.49 -45.55 26.46
N ASN A 38 4.34 -46.16 26.75
CA ASN A 38 3.11 -45.92 26.00
C ASN A 38 2.53 -44.52 26.27
N GLN A 39 2.66 -44.03 27.51
CA GLN A 39 2.28 -42.65 27.86
C GLN A 39 3.20 -41.63 27.16
N LEU A 40 4.51 -41.88 27.12
CA LEU A 40 5.47 -41.07 26.35
C LEU A 40 5.14 -41.03 24.86
N LEU A 41 4.74 -42.16 24.27
CA LEU A 41 4.39 -42.22 22.85
C LEU A 41 3.06 -41.50 22.55
N GLN A 42 2.10 -41.49 23.48
CA GLN A 42 0.88 -40.68 23.37
C GLN A 42 1.15 -39.18 23.59
N LEU A 43 2.02 -38.80 24.53
CA LEU A 43 2.46 -37.41 24.67
C LEU A 43 3.24 -36.93 23.42
N GLN A 44 4.15 -37.74 22.86
CA GLN A 44 4.85 -37.38 21.62
C GLN A 44 3.90 -37.13 20.45
N LYS A 45 2.79 -37.86 20.38
CA LYS A 45 1.75 -37.67 19.36
C LYS A 45 0.81 -36.49 19.61
N SER A 46 0.65 -36.04 20.85
CA SER A 46 -0.26 -34.93 21.20
C SER A 46 0.42 -33.58 21.34
N ILE A 47 1.65 -33.53 21.87
CA ILE A 47 2.41 -32.28 22.11
C ILE A 47 3.77 -32.23 21.38
N GLY A 48 4.11 -33.27 20.62
CA GLY A 48 5.31 -33.31 19.78
C GLY A 48 6.61 -33.64 20.55
N ASN A 49 7.59 -34.17 19.82
CA ASN A 49 8.86 -34.66 20.38
C ASN A 49 9.66 -33.58 21.14
N ARG A 50 9.52 -32.31 20.75
CA ARG A 50 10.25 -31.18 21.37
C ARG A 50 9.72 -30.84 22.77
N ALA A 51 8.41 -30.80 22.96
CA ALA A 51 7.80 -30.55 24.27
C ALA A 51 8.01 -31.75 25.23
N VAL A 52 7.97 -32.98 24.70
CA VAL A 52 8.32 -34.18 25.49
C VAL A 52 9.78 -34.18 25.93
N ALA A 53 10.71 -33.73 25.09
CA ALA A 53 12.11 -33.58 25.50
C ALA A 53 12.28 -32.58 26.66
N GLN A 54 11.54 -31.45 26.62
CA GLN A 54 11.54 -30.44 27.68
C GLN A 54 10.93 -30.95 29.00
N LEU A 55 9.90 -31.81 28.94
CA LEU A 55 9.31 -32.46 30.11
C LEU A 55 10.20 -33.54 30.75
N LEU A 56 11.10 -34.16 29.97
CA LEU A 56 12.04 -35.16 30.47
C LEU A 56 13.33 -34.55 31.05
N THR A 57 13.73 -33.37 30.59
CA THR A 57 14.86 -32.60 31.14
C THR A 57 14.39 -31.73 32.31
N GLY A 58 14.08 -32.39 33.44
CA GLY A 58 13.51 -31.73 34.61
C GLY A 58 14.49 -30.83 35.36
N ASP A 59 14.49 -29.54 35.03
CA ASP A 59 15.02 -28.46 35.86
C ASP A 59 13.97 -27.37 36.11
N LYS A 60 13.99 -26.77 37.30
CA LYS A 60 12.89 -25.94 37.82
C LYS A 60 13.20 -24.44 37.80
N ALA A 61 12.14 -23.69 37.46
CA ALA A 61 11.85 -22.31 37.89
C ALA A 61 12.70 -21.16 37.30
N ALA A 62 12.29 -20.68 36.12
CA ALA A 62 11.86 -19.29 35.89
C ALA A 62 11.17 -19.19 34.52
N SER A 63 10.19 -18.27 34.36
CA SER A 63 9.35 -18.08 33.16
C SER A 63 8.16 -19.03 32.99
N ALA A 64 7.14 -18.85 33.85
CA ALA A 64 5.76 -19.11 33.44
C ALA A 64 5.20 -17.81 32.84
N ALA A 65 5.36 -17.64 31.53
CA ALA A 65 4.67 -16.57 30.80
C ALA A 65 3.16 -16.79 30.95
N SER A 66 2.42 -15.74 31.31
CA SER A 66 1.00 -15.81 31.63
C SER A 66 0.17 -16.21 30.42
N ALA A 67 -0.69 -17.22 30.58
CA ALA A 67 -1.82 -17.37 29.67
C ALA A 67 -2.66 -16.07 29.72
N PRO A 68 -3.03 -15.47 28.57
CA PRO A 68 -3.79 -14.24 28.56
C PRO A 68 -5.16 -14.45 29.21
N ARG A 69 -5.62 -13.46 29.99
CA ARG A 69 -6.98 -13.48 30.55
C ARG A 69 -7.99 -13.38 29.40
N PRO A 70 -9.05 -14.21 29.38
CA PRO A 70 -10.09 -14.07 28.36
C PRO A 70 -10.86 -12.78 28.61
N GLY A 71 -10.84 -11.87 27.62
CA GLY A 71 -11.67 -10.68 27.62
C GLY A 71 -13.15 -11.01 27.41
N THR A 72 -14.01 -10.01 27.55
CA THR A 72 -15.47 -10.18 27.71
C THR A 72 -16.19 -10.93 26.58
N ASN A 73 -15.59 -11.00 25.39
CA ASN A 73 -16.15 -11.70 24.21
C ASN A 73 -15.20 -12.77 23.63
N GLY A 74 -14.23 -13.25 24.43
CA GLY A 74 -13.27 -14.28 24.04
C GLY A 74 -12.00 -13.74 23.36
N LEU A 75 -12.01 -12.50 22.84
CA LEU A 75 -10.79 -11.81 22.41
C LEU A 75 -9.97 -11.40 23.65
N PRO A 76 -8.67 -11.74 23.76
CA PRO A 76 -7.83 -11.30 24.87
C PRO A 76 -7.73 -9.77 24.95
N ASP A 77 -7.84 -9.20 26.16
CA ASP A 77 -7.82 -7.74 26.34
C ASP A 77 -6.54 -7.09 25.80
N THR A 78 -5.38 -7.74 25.96
CA THR A 78 -4.09 -7.27 25.43
C THR A 78 -4.12 -7.18 23.89
N LEU A 79 -4.57 -8.24 23.23
CA LEU A 79 -4.69 -8.28 21.77
C LEU A 79 -5.73 -7.27 21.28
N ARG A 80 -6.90 -7.17 21.94
CA ARG A 80 -7.93 -6.17 21.60
C ARG A 80 -7.32 -4.77 21.66
N THR A 81 -6.73 -4.38 22.78
CA THR A 81 -6.11 -3.05 22.94
C THR A 81 -5.01 -2.79 21.91
N GLY A 82 -4.19 -3.79 21.58
CA GLY A 82 -3.17 -3.66 20.55
C GLY A 82 -3.74 -3.45 19.14
N VAL A 83 -4.82 -4.16 18.77
CA VAL A 83 -5.50 -3.98 17.49
C VAL A 83 -6.25 -2.65 17.44
N GLU A 84 -6.93 -2.27 18.52
CA GLU A 84 -7.61 -0.96 18.65
C GLU A 84 -6.62 0.21 18.53
N GLN A 85 -5.44 0.11 19.15
CA GLN A 85 -4.39 1.13 19.09
C GLN A 85 -3.74 1.24 17.70
N LEU A 86 -3.59 0.12 16.97
CA LEU A 86 -3.03 0.11 15.62
C LEU A 86 -4.03 0.53 14.54
N SER A 87 -5.32 0.22 14.71
CA SER A 87 -6.37 0.45 13.71
C SER A 87 -7.17 1.74 13.93
N GLY A 88 -7.23 2.23 15.17
CA GLY A 88 -8.14 3.31 15.58
C GLY A 88 -9.62 2.91 15.60
N MET A 89 -9.94 1.61 15.52
CA MET A 89 -11.30 1.07 15.53
C MET A 89 -11.57 0.34 16.86
N ASP A 90 -12.79 0.44 17.39
CA ASP A 90 -13.27 -0.29 18.57
C ASP A 90 -13.53 -1.77 18.22
N LEU A 91 -13.01 -2.74 18.99
CA LEU A 91 -13.21 -4.18 18.77
C LEU A 91 -14.05 -4.84 19.88
N ASN A 92 -14.72 -4.06 20.75
CA ASN A 92 -15.50 -4.62 21.85
C ASN A 92 -16.68 -5.50 21.44
N ASP A 93 -17.19 -5.37 20.23
CA ASP A 93 -18.28 -6.18 19.65
C ASP A 93 -17.81 -7.45 18.92
N VAL A 94 -16.50 -7.70 18.86
CA VAL A 94 -15.91 -8.89 18.21
C VAL A 94 -15.96 -10.11 19.14
N LYS A 95 -16.42 -11.25 18.62
CA LYS A 95 -16.53 -12.52 19.36
C LYS A 95 -15.60 -13.60 18.82
N VAL A 96 -14.98 -14.36 19.72
CA VAL A 96 -14.06 -15.45 19.37
C VAL A 96 -14.60 -16.80 19.81
N HIS A 97 -14.80 -17.69 18.83
CA HIS A 97 -15.24 -19.08 19.02
C HIS A 97 -14.04 -20.02 18.92
N TYR A 98 -13.46 -20.32 20.08
CA TYR A 98 -12.39 -21.32 20.21
C TYR A 98 -12.91 -22.75 20.01
N ASN A 99 -12.08 -23.61 19.42
CA ASN A 99 -12.42 -25.02 19.13
C ASN A 99 -13.69 -25.16 18.24
N SER A 100 -13.90 -24.23 17.33
CA SER A 100 -14.99 -24.26 16.35
C SER A 100 -14.74 -25.34 15.29
N ASP A 101 -15.75 -26.16 14.99
CA ASP A 101 -15.70 -27.11 13.87
C ASP A 101 -15.88 -26.41 12.49
N LYS A 102 -16.33 -25.15 12.46
CA LYS A 102 -16.66 -24.45 11.20
C LYS A 102 -15.48 -24.28 10.21
N PRO A 103 -14.25 -23.90 10.62
CA PRO A 103 -13.14 -23.74 9.67
C PRO A 103 -12.83 -25.00 8.88
N LYS A 104 -13.06 -26.18 9.48
CA LYS A 104 -12.84 -27.49 8.85
C LYS A 104 -13.76 -27.72 7.64
N ALA A 105 -14.99 -27.20 7.65
CA ALA A 105 -15.91 -27.29 6.50
C ALA A 105 -15.42 -26.47 5.28
N LEU A 106 -14.49 -25.55 5.52
CA LEU A 106 -13.92 -24.62 4.55
C LEU A 106 -12.47 -24.99 4.17
N ASN A 107 -11.96 -26.10 4.69
CA ASN A 107 -10.56 -26.52 4.62
C ASN A 107 -9.56 -25.49 5.19
N ALA A 108 -10.00 -24.68 6.16
CA ALA A 108 -9.23 -23.64 6.83
C ALA A 108 -8.89 -24.03 8.28
N LEU A 109 -7.84 -23.40 8.85
CA LEU A 109 -7.46 -23.57 10.26
C LEU A 109 -8.20 -22.60 11.19
N ALA A 110 -8.50 -21.42 10.69
CA ALA A 110 -9.29 -20.37 11.31
C ALA A 110 -9.95 -19.51 10.20
N TYR A 111 -10.90 -18.64 10.57
CA TYR A 111 -11.36 -17.54 9.71
C TYR A 111 -12.09 -16.45 10.53
N ALA A 112 -12.11 -15.22 10.01
CA ALA A 112 -12.91 -14.09 10.50
C ALA A 112 -14.00 -13.69 9.49
N GLN A 113 -15.23 -13.48 9.97
CA GLN A 113 -16.34 -13.00 9.13
C GLN A 113 -17.20 -11.98 9.89
N GLY A 114 -17.16 -10.72 9.43
CA GLY A 114 -17.81 -9.61 10.12
C GLY A 114 -17.20 -9.40 11.50
N ASN A 115 -17.99 -9.64 12.55
CA ASN A 115 -17.56 -9.51 13.95
C ASN A 115 -17.26 -10.86 14.62
N GLU A 116 -17.31 -11.97 13.90
CA GLU A 116 -17.19 -13.32 14.47
C GLU A 116 -15.90 -13.98 13.97
N ILE A 117 -15.04 -14.43 14.89
CA ILE A 117 -13.79 -15.16 14.61
C ILE A 117 -13.98 -16.62 15.02
N HIS A 118 -13.69 -17.56 14.13
CA HIS A 118 -13.77 -19.00 14.37
C HIS A 118 -12.39 -19.64 14.28
N LEU A 119 -11.93 -20.23 15.39
CA LEU A 119 -10.63 -20.91 15.47
C LEU A 119 -10.84 -22.42 15.57
N GLY A 120 -10.17 -23.20 14.72
CA GLY A 120 -10.14 -24.66 14.85
C GLY A 120 -9.47 -25.11 16.15
N PRO A 121 -9.71 -26.35 16.62
CA PRO A 121 -9.08 -26.85 17.83
C PRO A 121 -7.55 -26.76 17.80
N GLY A 122 -6.96 -26.06 18.78
CA GLY A 122 -5.51 -25.86 18.87
C GLY A 122 -4.92 -24.83 17.89
N GLN A 123 -5.74 -23.96 17.30
CA GLN A 123 -5.32 -22.94 16.32
C GLN A 123 -5.28 -21.51 16.89
N GLU A 124 -5.16 -21.36 18.22
CA GLU A 124 -5.18 -20.07 18.93
C GLU A 124 -4.09 -19.09 18.46
N LYS A 125 -2.98 -19.62 17.92
CA LYS A 125 -1.89 -18.85 17.31
C LYS A 125 -2.33 -17.98 16.12
N HIS A 126 -3.44 -18.30 15.45
CA HIS A 126 -3.97 -17.53 14.33
C HIS A 126 -4.82 -16.32 14.78
N LEU A 127 -5.24 -16.26 16.05
CA LEU A 127 -6.14 -15.21 16.54
C LEU A 127 -5.66 -13.77 16.28
N PRO A 128 -4.37 -13.41 16.38
CA PRO A 128 -3.92 -12.05 16.05
C PRO A 128 -4.09 -11.67 14.57
N HIS A 129 -3.90 -12.65 13.69
CA HIS A 129 -4.06 -12.52 12.24
C HIS A 129 -5.56 -12.38 11.88
N GLU A 130 -6.41 -13.26 12.41
CA GLU A 130 -7.88 -13.17 12.24
C GLU A 130 -8.48 -11.86 12.79
N ALA A 131 -7.96 -11.37 13.92
CA ALA A 131 -8.37 -10.08 14.48
C ALA A 131 -8.02 -8.90 13.55
N TRP A 132 -6.96 -9.00 12.74
CA TRP A 132 -6.63 -8.01 11.74
C TRP A 132 -7.52 -8.10 10.49
N HIS A 133 -7.98 -9.29 10.10
CA HIS A 133 -8.99 -9.41 9.04
C HIS A 133 -10.30 -8.69 9.38
N VAL A 134 -10.74 -8.71 10.65
CA VAL A 134 -11.90 -7.89 11.08
C VAL A 134 -11.67 -6.39 10.81
N VAL A 135 -10.45 -5.89 11.06
CA VAL A 135 -10.06 -4.51 10.72
C VAL A 135 -10.10 -4.27 9.20
N GLN A 136 -9.53 -5.17 8.41
CA GLN A 136 -9.52 -5.04 6.94
C GLN A 136 -10.93 -5.07 6.33
N GLN A 137 -11.82 -5.92 6.86
CA GLN A 137 -13.23 -5.99 6.47
C GLN A 137 -13.95 -4.67 6.82
N ARG A 138 -13.75 -4.12 8.02
CA ARG A 138 -14.32 -2.81 8.43
C ARG A 138 -13.75 -1.61 7.68
N GLN A 139 -12.51 -1.70 7.21
CA GLN A 139 -11.92 -0.71 6.30
C GLN A 139 -12.46 -0.83 4.86
N GLY A 140 -13.33 -1.80 4.56
CA GLY A 140 -13.88 -2.04 3.21
C GLY A 140 -12.84 -2.56 2.21
N ARG A 141 -11.72 -3.10 2.69
CA ARG A 141 -10.57 -3.54 1.86
C ARG A 141 -10.73 -4.96 1.33
N VAL A 142 -11.52 -5.80 2.02
CA VAL A 142 -11.84 -7.16 1.59
C VAL A 142 -13.08 -7.12 0.69
N LYS A 143 -12.95 -7.61 -0.55
CA LYS A 143 -14.07 -7.73 -1.49
C LYS A 143 -14.84 -9.03 -1.21
N PRO A 144 -16.19 -9.01 -1.17
CA PRO A 144 -16.99 -10.24 -1.11
C PRO A 144 -16.74 -11.16 -2.31
N THR A 145 -16.15 -12.34 -2.10
CA THR A 145 -16.04 -13.40 -3.13
C THR A 145 -17.40 -14.10 -3.31
N VAL A 146 -18.37 -13.37 -3.86
CA VAL A 146 -19.68 -13.90 -4.20
C VAL A 146 -19.61 -14.62 -5.55
N GLN A 147 -19.20 -15.89 -5.55
CA GLN A 147 -19.55 -16.79 -6.64
C GLN A 147 -21.02 -17.21 -6.50
N LEU A 148 -21.92 -16.32 -6.93
CA LEU A 148 -23.30 -16.68 -7.23
C LEU A 148 -23.29 -17.66 -8.41
N LYS A 149 -23.50 -18.94 -8.10
CA LYS A 149 -23.90 -19.90 -9.13
C LYS A 149 -25.34 -19.56 -9.51
N ALA A 150 -25.53 -19.01 -10.71
CA ALA A 150 -26.80 -18.42 -11.12
C ALA A 150 -27.98 -19.40 -11.02
N ALA A 151 -28.96 -19.03 -10.21
CA ALA A 151 -30.36 -19.42 -10.32
C ALA A 151 -31.17 -18.13 -10.10
N ALA A 152 -32.10 -17.84 -11.00
CA ALA A 152 -32.70 -16.50 -11.12
C ALA A 152 -33.67 -16.19 -9.98
N ILE A 153 -33.55 -14.99 -9.41
CA ILE A 153 -34.63 -14.30 -8.68
C ILE A 153 -34.61 -12.84 -9.15
N GLN A 154 -35.73 -12.38 -9.69
CA GLN A 154 -35.98 -10.96 -9.96
C GLN A 154 -36.50 -10.29 -8.69
N GLU A 155 -36.07 -9.05 -8.44
CA GLU A 155 -36.75 -8.19 -7.48
C GLU A 155 -38.01 -7.59 -8.13
N GLU A 156 -39.15 -7.79 -7.48
CA GLU A 156 -40.28 -6.85 -7.38
C GLU A 156 -40.97 -7.22 -6.05
N GLU A 157 -41.54 -6.33 -5.24
CA GLU A 157 -42.30 -5.14 -5.61
C GLU A 157 -42.35 -4.14 -4.42
N LEU A 158 -42.52 -2.84 -4.68
CA LEU A 158 -43.07 -1.93 -3.68
C LEU A 158 -43.96 -0.82 -4.28
N GLU A 159 -45.27 -1.07 -4.16
CA GLU A 159 -46.37 -0.10 -3.98
C GLU A 159 -46.94 0.75 -5.13
N ARG A 160 -48.16 0.33 -5.52
CA ARG A 160 -49.43 1.09 -5.62
C ARG A 160 -49.66 2.12 -6.75
N GLU A 161 -50.63 1.78 -7.60
CA GLU A 161 -51.93 2.49 -7.80
C GLU A 161 -51.97 4.01 -7.49
N THR A 162 -52.40 4.93 -8.36
CA THR A 162 -53.13 4.89 -9.66
C THR A 162 -52.49 5.89 -10.68
N GLU A 163 -52.94 6.13 -11.93
CA GLU A 163 -54.16 5.79 -12.68
C GLU A 163 -53.94 5.87 -14.22
N GLU A 164 -54.91 5.37 -14.98
CA GLU A 164 -55.14 5.46 -16.45
C GLU A 164 -54.18 4.77 -17.45
N GLU A 165 -54.80 4.15 -18.47
CA GLU A 165 -54.35 3.03 -19.31
C GLU A 165 -53.77 3.47 -20.69
N PRO A 166 -53.05 2.63 -21.48
CA PRO A 166 -53.67 1.47 -22.14
C PRO A 166 -52.82 0.19 -22.42
N VAL A 167 -53.50 -0.95 -22.26
CA VAL A 167 -53.57 -2.11 -23.21
C VAL A 167 -52.40 -3.14 -23.33
N GLN A 168 -52.61 -4.27 -22.63
CA GLN A 168 -52.48 -5.69 -23.07
C GLN A 168 -51.10 -6.36 -23.33
N LEU A 169 -50.61 -7.14 -22.34
CA LEU A 169 -50.67 -8.63 -22.34
C LEU A 169 -49.88 -9.28 -21.15
N LYS A 170 -50.59 -9.68 -20.08
CA LYS A 170 -50.15 -10.66 -19.06
C LYS A 170 -51.40 -11.37 -18.51
N ALA A 171 -51.43 -12.71 -18.52
CA ALA A 171 -52.28 -13.56 -17.65
C ALA A 171 -52.09 -15.06 -17.95
N ALA A 172 -51.20 -15.75 -17.23
CA ALA A 172 -51.25 -17.21 -16.95
C ALA A 172 -50.03 -17.68 -16.12
N ALA A 173 -49.99 -17.41 -14.81
CA ALA A 173 -49.15 -18.12 -13.83
C ALA A 173 -49.38 -17.61 -12.39
N ILE A 174 -50.34 -18.18 -11.64
CA ILE A 174 -50.30 -18.30 -10.15
C ILE A 174 -51.11 -19.56 -9.78
N GLN A 175 -50.44 -20.70 -9.59
CA GLN A 175 -50.97 -21.88 -8.89
C GLN A 175 -49.89 -22.98 -8.69
N GLU A 176 -48.70 -22.64 -8.18
CA GLU A 176 -47.63 -23.65 -7.95
C GLU A 176 -46.58 -23.26 -6.88
N GLU A 177 -46.92 -22.45 -5.86
CA GLU A 177 -45.97 -21.95 -4.85
C GLU A 177 -46.08 -22.60 -3.44
N GLU A 178 -47.04 -23.50 -3.19
CA GLU A 178 -47.37 -23.96 -1.82
C GLU A 178 -46.75 -25.32 -1.40
N GLU A 179 -45.82 -25.91 -2.18
CA GLU A 179 -45.35 -27.30 -1.95
C GLU A 179 -43.81 -27.51 -1.85
N LEU A 180 -42.99 -26.45 -1.74
CA LEU A 180 -41.51 -26.56 -1.73
C LEU A 180 -40.78 -26.04 -0.46
N GLU A 181 -41.49 -25.71 0.61
CA GLU A 181 -40.89 -25.18 1.86
C GLU A 181 -40.26 -26.23 2.83
N GLN A 182 -40.06 -27.49 2.40
CA GLN A 182 -39.56 -28.56 3.32
C GLN A 182 -38.23 -29.25 2.96
N GLU A 183 -37.50 -28.82 1.91
CA GLU A 183 -36.17 -29.38 1.58
C GLU A 183 -35.01 -28.36 1.55
N SER A 184 -35.24 -27.07 1.84
CA SER A 184 -34.21 -26.01 1.72
C SER A 184 -33.23 -25.88 2.90
N ASP A 185 -33.57 -26.38 4.09
CA ASP A 185 -32.77 -26.25 5.32
C ASP A 185 -31.42 -27.01 5.31
N GLY A 186 -31.14 -27.81 4.27
CA GLY A 186 -29.99 -28.71 4.23
C GLY A 186 -28.70 -28.17 3.61
N ILE A 187 -28.76 -27.23 2.65
CA ILE A 187 -27.62 -26.93 1.75
C ILE A 187 -27.45 -25.42 1.46
N VAL A 188 -27.52 -24.59 2.51
CA VAL A 188 -27.01 -23.20 2.47
C VAL A 188 -25.91 -23.01 3.52
N GLN A 189 -24.80 -23.73 3.37
CA GLN A 189 -23.58 -23.42 4.10
C GLN A 189 -22.66 -22.54 3.26
N LEU A 190 -22.62 -21.26 3.65
CA LEU A 190 -21.70 -20.24 3.17
C LEU A 190 -20.27 -20.77 3.04
N LYS A 191 -19.76 -20.81 1.80
CA LYS A 191 -18.32 -20.85 1.56
C LYS A 191 -17.76 -19.49 1.98
N ALA A 192 -17.00 -19.46 3.07
CA ALA A 192 -16.56 -18.21 3.70
C ALA A 192 -15.70 -17.35 2.75
N MET A 193 -15.72 -16.04 3.04
CA MET A 193 -14.86 -15.03 2.46
C MET A 193 -13.43 -15.18 3.00
N ILE A 194 -12.74 -16.26 2.61
CA ILE A 194 -11.29 -16.34 2.74
C ILE A 194 -10.70 -15.32 1.77
N ASN A 195 -9.79 -14.50 2.25
CA ASN A 195 -9.16 -13.44 1.48
C ASN A 195 -7.90 -13.99 0.79
N ASP A 196 -7.98 -14.25 -0.52
CA ASP A 196 -6.85 -14.83 -1.27
C ASP A 196 -5.82 -13.75 -1.74
N ASP A 197 -5.87 -12.52 -1.21
CA ASP A 197 -4.93 -11.44 -1.52
C ASP A 197 -3.67 -11.53 -0.65
N GLU A 198 -2.56 -12.04 -1.22
CA GLU A 198 -1.28 -12.22 -0.51
C GLU A 198 -0.73 -10.94 0.16
N GLY A 199 -1.12 -9.75 -0.30
CA GLY A 199 -0.72 -8.48 0.30
C GLY A 199 -1.45 -8.23 1.61
N LEU A 200 -2.77 -8.44 1.63
CA LEU A 200 -3.61 -8.34 2.82
C LEU A 200 -3.33 -9.46 3.83
N GLU A 201 -3.04 -10.68 3.38
CA GLU A 201 -2.62 -11.80 4.25
C GLU A 201 -1.30 -11.48 4.97
N ARG A 202 -0.31 -10.97 4.24
CA ARG A 202 0.98 -10.54 4.81
C ARG A 202 0.81 -9.38 5.79
N GLU A 203 -0.08 -8.43 5.51
CA GLU A 203 -0.41 -7.36 6.43
C GLU A 203 -1.08 -7.89 7.71
N ALA A 204 -1.95 -8.90 7.62
CA ALA A 204 -2.60 -9.52 8.78
C ALA A 204 -1.59 -10.24 9.69
N ASP A 205 -0.60 -10.94 9.12
CA ASP A 205 0.52 -11.51 9.87
C ASP A 205 1.37 -10.44 10.58
N GLU A 206 1.80 -9.41 9.86
CA GLU A 206 2.65 -8.35 10.41
C GLU A 206 1.93 -7.52 11.50
N MET A 207 0.71 -7.09 11.23
CA MET A 207 -0.05 -6.21 12.11
C MET A 207 -0.69 -6.96 13.27
N GLY A 208 -1.14 -8.21 13.07
CA GLY A 208 -1.57 -9.09 14.16
C GLY A 208 -0.43 -9.38 15.14
N SER A 209 0.77 -9.71 14.63
CA SER A 209 1.96 -9.90 15.47
C SER A 209 2.35 -8.62 16.23
N ARG A 210 2.22 -7.45 15.60
CA ARG A 210 2.51 -6.15 16.19
C ARG A 210 1.49 -5.73 17.25
N ALA A 211 0.21 -6.06 17.05
CA ALA A 211 -0.85 -5.82 18.02
C ALA A 211 -0.58 -6.55 19.34
N LEU A 212 -0.18 -7.83 19.25
CA LEU A 212 0.14 -8.64 20.42
C LEU A 212 1.28 -8.02 21.25
N GLN A 213 2.35 -7.55 20.60
CA GLN A 213 3.49 -6.90 21.25
C GLN A 213 3.13 -5.57 21.94
N LEU A 214 2.23 -4.78 21.35
CA LEU A 214 1.77 -3.51 21.95
C LEU A 214 0.86 -3.76 23.17
N GLY A 215 0.00 -4.78 23.10
CA GLY A 215 -0.88 -5.18 24.19
C GLY A 215 -0.15 -5.64 25.46
N GLU A 216 1.00 -6.29 25.31
CA GLU A 216 1.83 -6.76 26.44
C GLU A 216 2.54 -5.61 27.17
N GLY A 217 2.79 -4.47 26.50
CA GLY A 217 3.49 -3.31 27.06
C GLY A 217 2.64 -2.37 27.92
N ALA A 218 1.33 -2.61 28.05
CA ALA A 218 0.37 -1.68 28.66
C ALA A 218 -0.18 -2.13 30.04
N SER A 219 0.36 -3.19 30.63
CA SER A 219 -0.22 -3.83 31.83
C SER A 219 0.33 -3.35 33.18
N ASP A 220 1.39 -2.53 33.18
CA ASP A 220 1.94 -1.88 34.37
C ASP A 220 1.58 -0.37 34.38
N ASP A 221 1.29 0.17 35.58
CA ASP A 221 0.94 1.58 35.88
C ASP A 221 -0.40 2.16 35.36
N ILE A 222 -1.53 1.62 35.84
CA ILE A 222 -2.72 2.45 36.12
C ILE A 222 -3.31 2.11 37.49
N SER A 223 -3.01 2.94 38.51
CA SER A 223 -3.88 3.05 39.68
C SER A 223 -3.88 4.46 40.29
N SER A 224 -5.07 4.89 40.73
CA SER A 224 -5.42 6.11 41.47
C SER A 224 -5.68 7.43 40.71
N VAL A 225 -6.77 8.07 41.18
CA VAL A 225 -7.23 9.47 41.02
C VAL A 225 -8.15 9.83 39.83
N GLN A 226 -9.44 9.92 40.17
CA GLN A 226 -10.43 10.87 39.65
C GLN A 226 -10.85 11.83 40.79
N PRO A 227 -11.64 12.89 40.56
CA PRO A 227 -11.54 13.88 39.48
C PRO A 227 -11.69 15.34 40.02
N GLU A 228 -11.22 16.36 39.30
CA GLU A 228 -11.88 17.68 39.36
C GLU A 228 -11.67 18.51 38.08
N ARG A 229 -12.61 19.43 37.81
CA ARG A 229 -12.70 20.20 36.57
C ARG A 229 -11.85 21.47 36.62
N ILE A 230 -11.36 21.92 35.46
CA ILE A 230 -11.64 23.25 34.84
C ILE A 230 -10.85 23.40 33.53
N GLY A 231 -11.57 23.67 32.43
CA GLY A 231 -11.15 24.57 31.32
C GLY A 231 -9.95 24.23 30.40
N SER A 232 -10.20 24.39 29.09
CA SER A 232 -9.24 24.66 28.01
C SER A 232 -8.52 23.49 27.31
N ALA A 233 -8.44 23.61 25.98
CA ALA A 233 -7.65 22.86 25.00
C ALA A 233 -7.86 21.33 24.92
N THR A 234 -8.56 20.89 23.87
CA THR A 234 -8.67 19.47 23.47
C THR A 234 -7.32 18.94 22.98
N LYS A 235 -6.59 18.30 23.90
CA LYS A 235 -5.32 17.64 23.60
C LYS A 235 -5.56 16.24 23.03
N ALA A 236 -5.82 16.18 21.73
CA ALA A 236 -5.46 14.99 20.96
C ALA A 236 -3.96 15.08 20.67
N ASP A 237 -3.12 14.61 21.59
CA ASP A 237 -1.71 14.30 21.28
C ASP A 237 -1.69 13.06 20.37
N ALA A 238 -2.09 13.26 19.11
CA ALA A 238 -1.81 12.31 18.05
C ALA A 238 -0.29 12.06 18.06
N ALA A 239 0.12 10.80 18.10
CA ALA A 239 1.53 10.44 18.15
C ALA A 239 2.24 11.01 16.92
N VAL A 240 2.91 12.15 17.09
CA VAL A 240 3.64 12.83 16.04
C VAL A 240 4.70 11.87 15.53
N GLN A 241 4.54 11.38 14.29
CA GLN A 241 5.61 10.69 13.57
C GLN A 241 6.76 11.69 13.38
N ARG A 242 7.66 11.73 14.36
CA ARG A 242 8.76 12.68 14.43
C ARG A 242 9.88 12.21 13.52
N ARG A 243 9.78 12.54 12.24
CA ARG A 243 10.79 12.23 11.22
C ARG A 243 11.90 13.29 11.20
N VAL A 244 12.37 13.66 12.39
CA VAL A 244 13.40 14.69 12.59
C VAL A 244 14.68 14.00 13.01
N LYS A 245 15.76 14.26 12.27
CA LYS A 245 17.07 13.74 12.60
C LYS A 245 18.06 14.85 12.96
N PRO A 246 18.39 15.02 14.26
CA PRO A 246 19.49 15.91 14.66
C PRO A 246 20.84 15.31 14.27
N TYR A 247 21.83 16.18 14.11
CA TYR A 247 23.23 15.80 13.90
C TYR A 247 24.17 16.51 14.87
N ASP A 248 25.21 15.79 15.30
CA ASP A 248 26.27 16.33 16.14
C ASP A 248 27.04 17.46 15.42
N THR A 249 27.33 18.51 16.16
CA THR A 249 28.01 19.71 15.66
C THR A 249 29.30 19.94 16.43
N ASN A 250 30.28 20.59 15.78
CA ASN A 250 31.53 21.02 16.40
C ASN A 250 31.40 22.46 16.92
N PHE A 251 30.20 22.88 17.33
CA PHE A 251 29.95 24.25 17.75
C PHE A 251 30.57 24.51 19.14
N SER A 252 31.32 25.60 19.27
CA SER A 252 32.22 25.81 20.40
C SER A 252 31.60 26.42 21.65
N ASP A 253 30.40 27.01 21.55
CA ASP A 253 29.73 27.66 22.69
C ASP A 253 28.47 26.87 23.12
N PRO A 254 28.53 26.12 24.24
CA PRO A 254 27.39 25.36 24.74
C PRO A 254 26.29 26.25 25.35
N SER A 255 26.55 27.52 25.66
CA SER A 255 25.55 28.42 26.26
C SER A 255 24.46 28.80 25.26
N VAL A 256 24.84 29.01 23.99
CA VAL A 256 23.91 29.22 22.86
C VAL A 256 23.01 27.99 22.68
N VAL A 257 23.61 26.79 22.70
CA VAL A 257 22.87 25.53 22.56
C VAL A 257 21.87 25.37 23.71
N ALA A 258 22.28 25.62 24.96
CA ALA A 258 21.39 25.56 26.12
C ALA A 258 20.25 26.58 26.03
N LYS A 259 20.53 27.83 25.63
CA LYS A 259 19.55 28.92 25.50
C LYS A 259 18.42 28.60 24.51
N TYR A 260 18.78 28.07 23.34
CA TYR A 260 17.84 27.92 22.22
C TYR A 260 17.28 26.49 22.04
N LYS A 261 17.72 25.51 22.84
CA LYS A 261 17.36 24.08 22.68
C LYS A 261 15.86 23.82 22.53
N ASP A 262 15.05 24.36 23.43
CA ASP A 262 13.61 24.09 23.47
C ASP A 262 12.84 24.86 22.39
N GLN A 263 13.23 26.11 22.11
CA GLN A 263 12.69 26.89 20.99
C GLN A 263 12.99 26.22 19.65
N MET A 264 14.22 25.73 19.47
CA MET A 264 14.63 25.01 18.26
C MET A 264 13.88 23.68 18.14
N LYS A 265 13.71 22.95 19.25
CA LYS A 265 12.91 21.71 19.27
C LYS A 265 11.46 21.97 18.82
N GLN A 266 10.82 23.05 19.30
CA GLN A 266 9.47 23.45 18.91
C GLN A 266 9.39 23.87 17.43
N LEU A 267 10.33 24.69 16.96
CA LEU A 267 10.37 25.12 15.56
C LEU A 267 10.56 23.94 14.59
N VAL A 268 11.46 23.00 14.92
CA VAL A 268 11.69 21.82 14.07
C VAL A 268 10.52 20.84 14.14
N ASP A 269 9.82 20.73 15.29
CA ASP A 269 8.56 19.98 15.38
C ASP A 269 7.46 20.60 14.48
N PHE A 270 7.36 21.93 14.44
CA PHE A 270 6.46 22.64 13.53
C PHE A 270 6.83 22.43 12.05
N ILE A 271 8.12 22.53 11.69
CA ILE A 271 8.60 22.25 10.32
C ILE A 271 8.33 20.80 9.93
N ASN A 272 8.51 19.83 10.83
CA ASN A 272 8.17 18.42 10.58
C ASN A 272 6.68 18.24 10.23
N GLN A 273 5.76 18.90 10.93
CA GLN A 273 4.34 18.86 10.58
C GLN A 273 4.08 19.45 9.19
N ARG A 274 4.73 20.56 8.84
CA ARG A 274 4.61 21.18 7.52
C ARG A 274 5.16 20.28 6.41
N VAL A 275 6.27 19.58 6.63
CA VAL A 275 6.83 18.61 5.66
C VAL A 275 5.93 17.40 5.49
N LEU A 276 5.37 16.85 6.58
CA LEU A 276 4.42 15.73 6.51
C LEU A 276 3.13 16.11 5.76
N GLN A 277 2.61 17.33 5.97
CA GLN A 277 1.45 17.81 5.23
C GLN A 277 1.78 18.10 3.77
N ALA A 278 2.90 18.79 3.49
CA ALA A 278 3.40 19.05 2.14
C ALA A 278 3.60 17.76 1.31
N ARG A 279 4.01 16.66 1.94
CA ARG A 279 4.10 15.34 1.30
C ARG A 279 2.73 14.79 0.89
N LYS A 280 1.70 14.95 1.73
CA LYS A 280 0.31 14.56 1.38
C LYS A 280 -0.24 15.44 0.26
N ASP A 281 -0.05 16.74 0.37
CA ASP A 281 -0.51 17.72 -0.62
C ASP A 281 0.18 17.50 -1.98
N ALA A 282 1.49 17.20 -1.98
CA ALA A 282 2.22 16.84 -3.20
C ALA A 282 1.67 15.56 -3.88
N VAL A 283 1.20 14.56 -3.12
CA VAL A 283 0.51 13.39 -3.70
C VAL A 283 -0.87 13.76 -4.26
N ALA A 284 -1.55 14.77 -3.70
CA ALA A 284 -2.76 15.37 -4.27
C ALA A 284 -2.46 16.31 -5.47
N TRP A 285 -1.58 15.85 -6.38
CA TRP A 285 -0.96 16.62 -7.47
C TRP A 285 -1.97 17.29 -8.42
N GLN A 286 -3.16 16.71 -8.58
CA GLN A 286 -4.25 17.24 -9.41
C GLN A 286 -4.74 18.63 -8.98
N THR A 287 -4.46 19.06 -7.75
CA THR A 287 -4.81 20.41 -7.27
C THR A 287 -3.97 21.53 -7.91
N TYR A 288 -2.89 21.18 -8.62
CA TYR A 288 -1.90 22.15 -9.14
C TYR A 288 -2.01 22.48 -10.64
N VAL A 289 -3.08 22.06 -11.32
CA VAL A 289 -3.31 22.24 -12.78
C VAL A 289 -3.00 23.65 -13.29
N ALA A 290 -3.32 24.69 -12.50
CA ALA A 290 -3.18 26.10 -12.87
C ALA A 290 -2.22 26.89 -11.94
N THR A 291 -1.18 26.24 -11.41
CA THR A 291 -0.22 26.89 -10.51
C THR A 291 0.79 27.78 -11.23
N ASN A 292 1.03 28.98 -10.69
CA ASN A 292 2.10 29.88 -11.13
C ASN A 292 3.49 29.49 -10.57
N ASN A 293 3.56 28.51 -9.66
CA ASN A 293 4.84 28.05 -9.11
C ASN A 293 5.51 27.04 -10.04
N LYS A 294 6.71 27.36 -10.53
CA LYS A 294 7.46 26.52 -11.49
C LYS A 294 7.74 25.10 -10.99
N HIS A 295 8.02 24.89 -9.70
CA HIS A 295 8.29 23.55 -9.17
C HIS A 295 7.01 22.71 -9.12
N LEU A 296 5.90 23.31 -8.68
CA LEU A 296 4.59 22.63 -8.68
C LEU A 296 4.06 22.37 -10.09
N ALA A 297 4.30 23.26 -11.05
CA ALA A 297 3.93 23.05 -12.44
C ALA A 297 4.73 21.91 -13.11
N LEU A 298 6.04 21.84 -12.85
CA LEU A 298 6.90 20.73 -13.32
C LEU A 298 6.56 19.40 -12.63
N TRP A 299 6.15 19.46 -11.35
CA TRP A 299 5.65 18.30 -10.62
C TRP A 299 4.33 17.80 -11.20
N TYR A 300 3.34 18.68 -11.38
CA TYR A 300 2.06 18.39 -12.05
C TYR A 300 2.28 17.75 -13.43
N GLN A 301 3.15 18.31 -14.27
CA GLN A 301 3.47 17.75 -15.58
C GLN A 301 4.05 16.33 -15.48
N SER A 302 4.94 16.08 -14.50
CA SER A 302 5.50 14.73 -14.26
C SER A 302 4.43 13.74 -13.79
N ALA A 303 3.64 14.09 -12.78
CA ALA A 303 2.62 13.20 -12.24
C ALA A 303 1.54 12.89 -13.29
N SER A 304 1.06 13.91 -14.02
CA SER A 304 0.12 13.75 -15.13
C SER A 304 0.67 12.86 -16.24
N SER A 305 1.94 13.06 -16.63
CA SER A 305 2.58 12.26 -17.69
C SER A 305 2.77 10.81 -17.29
N PHE A 306 3.04 10.53 -16.00
CA PHE A 306 3.13 9.16 -15.49
C PHE A 306 1.75 8.49 -15.46
N VAL A 307 0.72 9.16 -14.92
CA VAL A 307 -0.64 8.61 -14.85
C VAL A 307 -1.20 8.31 -16.24
N GLN A 308 -0.94 9.16 -17.23
CA GLN A 308 -1.36 8.94 -18.63
C GLN A 308 -0.61 7.79 -19.33
N ASN A 309 0.61 7.47 -18.90
CA ASN A 309 1.41 6.39 -19.45
C ASN A 309 2.29 5.73 -18.37
N PRO A 310 1.70 4.84 -17.52
CA PRO A 310 2.41 4.24 -16.39
C PRO A 310 3.61 3.38 -16.79
N VAL A 311 3.69 2.98 -18.08
CA VAL A 311 4.81 2.20 -18.65
C VAL A 311 6.12 3.00 -18.61
N ASN A 312 6.05 4.34 -18.57
CA ASN A 312 7.23 5.19 -18.63
C ASN A 312 7.34 6.09 -17.40
N GLU A 313 8.23 5.73 -16.45
CA GLU A 313 8.57 6.64 -15.34
C GLU A 313 9.24 7.93 -15.88
N PRO A 314 8.65 9.12 -15.65
CA PRO A 314 9.23 10.37 -16.13
C PRO A 314 10.57 10.68 -15.46
N LYS A 315 11.58 11.03 -16.26
CA LYS A 315 12.90 11.46 -15.75
C LYS A 315 12.76 12.51 -14.66
N LEU A 316 13.45 12.29 -13.55
CA LEU A 316 13.49 13.15 -12.36
C LEU A 316 12.16 13.25 -11.58
N ILE A 317 11.18 12.35 -11.75
CA ILE A 317 9.90 12.41 -11.03
C ILE A 317 10.08 12.47 -9.50
N HIS A 318 10.95 11.64 -8.92
CA HIS A 318 11.27 11.69 -7.48
C HIS A 318 11.93 13.00 -7.03
N ALA A 319 12.75 13.64 -7.87
CA ALA A 319 13.36 14.93 -7.55
C ALA A 319 12.35 16.08 -7.67
N ARG A 320 11.45 16.03 -8.66
CA ARG A 320 10.34 16.98 -8.82
C ARG A 320 9.34 16.88 -7.66
N PHE A 321 9.11 15.68 -7.14
CA PHE A 321 8.34 15.46 -5.92
C PHE A 321 9.02 16.11 -4.70
N GLY A 322 10.33 15.95 -4.54
CA GLY A 322 11.11 16.65 -3.49
C GLY A 322 10.94 18.17 -3.57
N TYR A 323 11.18 18.76 -4.75
CA TYR A 323 11.00 20.20 -4.96
C TYR A 323 9.57 20.69 -4.71
N ALA A 324 8.55 19.86 -4.97
CA ALA A 324 7.16 20.17 -4.63
C ALA A 324 6.96 20.21 -3.11
N ILE A 325 7.50 19.22 -2.38
CA ILE A 325 7.44 19.16 -0.91
C ILE A 325 8.18 20.35 -0.29
N GLU A 326 9.41 20.65 -0.71
CA GLU A 326 10.17 21.83 -0.27
C GLU A 326 9.34 23.11 -0.49
N THR A 327 8.77 23.27 -1.69
CA THR A 327 7.95 24.44 -2.05
C THR A 327 6.73 24.60 -1.14
N LEU A 328 6.00 23.52 -0.88
CA LEU A 328 4.79 23.53 -0.05
C LEU A 328 5.12 23.70 1.43
N ALA A 329 6.12 22.97 1.94
CA ALA A 329 6.56 23.03 3.32
C ALA A 329 7.07 24.43 3.69
N CYS A 330 7.80 25.09 2.79
CA CYS A 330 8.36 26.43 3.01
C CYS A 330 7.42 27.59 2.62
N ALA A 331 6.24 27.32 2.05
CA ALA A 331 5.29 28.35 1.63
C ALA A 331 4.83 29.25 2.80
N GLY A 332 5.25 30.53 2.79
CA GLY A 332 4.95 31.48 3.86
C GLY A 332 5.69 31.21 5.18
N LEU A 333 6.78 30.44 5.16
CA LEU A 333 7.61 30.14 6.35
C LEU A 333 8.67 31.21 6.64
N ALA A 334 9.11 31.96 5.62
CA ALA A 334 10.14 32.99 5.76
C ALA A 334 9.67 34.18 6.64
N GLY A 335 10.62 34.78 7.37
CA GLY A 335 10.36 35.94 8.23
C GLY A 335 10.55 35.63 9.72
N SER A 336 9.82 36.33 10.59
CA SER A 336 9.97 36.20 12.05
C SER A 336 9.01 35.17 12.64
N HIS A 337 9.55 34.16 13.34
CA HIS A 337 8.78 33.12 14.00
C HIS A 337 9.30 32.90 15.43
N GLY A 338 8.49 33.21 16.45
CA GLY A 338 8.87 33.01 17.86
C GLY A 338 10.08 33.85 18.33
N GLY A 339 10.41 34.94 17.62
CA GLY A 339 11.62 35.74 17.87
C GLY A 339 12.88 35.27 17.12
N LEU A 340 12.76 34.21 16.32
CA LEU A 340 13.80 33.74 15.40
C LEU A 340 13.51 34.26 13.98
N HIS A 341 14.55 34.53 13.20
CA HIS A 341 14.43 34.84 11.78
C HIS A 341 14.66 33.59 10.94
N ILE A 342 13.80 33.35 9.95
CA ILE A 342 13.87 32.21 9.04
C ILE A 342 14.10 32.71 7.62
N ASP A 343 15.24 32.32 7.05
CA ASP A 343 15.60 32.51 5.65
C ASP A 343 15.51 31.18 4.89
N LEU A 344 15.10 31.23 3.63
CA LEU A 344 14.89 30.05 2.79
C LEU A 344 15.93 29.96 1.68
N GLN A 345 16.47 28.74 1.49
CA GLN A 345 17.40 28.38 0.43
C GLN A 345 18.61 29.34 0.25
N VAL A 346 19.20 29.80 1.36
CA VAL A 346 20.37 30.69 1.35
C VAL A 346 21.62 29.91 0.96
N ALA A 347 22.42 30.44 0.02
CA ALA A 347 23.67 29.82 -0.40
C ALA A 347 24.82 30.20 0.55
N SER A 348 25.56 29.21 1.04
CA SER A 348 26.76 29.37 1.85
C SER A 348 27.88 28.48 1.29
N GLY A 349 28.78 29.08 0.50
CA GLY A 349 29.83 28.36 -0.22
C GLY A 349 29.23 27.39 -1.26
N HIS A 350 29.63 26.11 -1.21
CA HIS A 350 29.10 25.04 -2.07
C HIS A 350 27.92 24.28 -1.42
N THR A 351 27.16 24.93 -0.54
CA THR A 351 26.03 24.32 0.17
C THR A 351 24.90 25.31 0.29
N ARG A 352 23.67 24.79 0.29
CA ARG A 352 22.43 25.55 0.29
C ARG A 352 21.42 24.76 1.12
N PRO A 353 21.37 24.93 2.46
CA PRO A 353 20.31 24.37 3.27
C PRO A 353 18.95 24.94 2.83
N ASP A 354 17.87 24.17 2.96
CA ASP A 354 16.53 24.63 2.61
C ASP A 354 16.04 25.75 3.54
N ILE A 355 16.39 25.64 4.83
CA ILE A 355 15.96 26.57 5.87
C ILE A 355 17.18 26.93 6.73
N VAL A 356 17.42 28.24 6.87
CA VAL A 356 18.39 28.83 7.80
C VAL A 356 17.62 29.58 8.88
N VAL A 357 17.97 29.32 10.14
CA VAL A 357 17.36 29.98 11.31
C VAL A 357 18.43 30.81 12.00
N SER A 358 18.14 32.07 12.31
CA SER A 358 19.03 32.98 13.07
C SER A 358 18.26 33.73 14.18
N ASP A 359 18.98 34.39 15.07
CA ASP A 359 18.41 35.37 16.02
C ASP A 359 18.61 36.83 15.56
N GLY A 360 18.90 37.04 14.28
CA GLY A 360 19.25 38.35 13.70
C GLY A 360 20.70 38.78 13.96
N VAL A 361 21.48 38.03 14.76
CA VAL A 361 22.91 38.27 14.98
C VAL A 361 23.75 37.09 14.51
N GLN A 362 23.31 35.86 14.80
CA GLN A 362 24.02 34.64 14.43
C GLN A 362 23.07 33.56 13.87
N GLU A 363 23.57 32.77 12.92
CA GLU A 363 22.90 31.56 12.45
C GLU A 363 22.90 30.48 13.56
N LEU A 364 21.70 30.05 13.93
CA LEU A 364 21.44 29.08 14.99
C LEU A 364 21.23 27.67 14.46
N ALA A 365 20.51 27.51 13.36
CA ALA A 365 20.26 26.19 12.79
C ALA A 365 20.26 26.20 11.25
N TRP A 366 20.78 25.12 10.68
CA TRP A 366 20.52 24.74 9.29
C TRP A 366 19.66 23.48 9.28
N ILE A 367 18.61 23.49 8.46
CA ILE A 367 17.65 22.40 8.33
C ILE A 367 17.50 22.06 6.85
N ASP A 368 17.60 20.77 6.54
CA ASP A 368 17.44 20.19 5.20
C ASP A 368 16.15 19.35 5.17
N ILE A 369 15.41 19.37 4.06
CA ILE A 369 14.20 18.56 3.84
C ILE A 369 14.57 17.43 2.88
N THR A 370 14.61 16.18 3.37
CA THR A 370 15.24 15.09 2.61
C THR A 370 14.36 13.84 2.55
N SER A 371 14.34 13.16 1.40
CA SER A 371 13.73 11.82 1.27
C SER A 371 14.43 10.81 2.19
N GLU A 372 13.67 9.92 2.84
CA GLU A 372 14.18 8.86 3.73
C GLU A 372 15.26 7.99 3.06
N LYS A 373 15.17 7.70 1.75
CA LYS A 373 16.21 6.95 1.02
C LYS A 373 17.50 7.75 0.76
N SER A 374 17.46 9.08 0.92
CA SER A 374 18.60 9.99 0.82
C SER A 374 19.09 10.50 2.19
N LYS A 375 18.61 9.95 3.31
CA LYS A 375 19.07 10.33 4.65
C LYS A 375 20.59 10.24 4.79
N LYS A 376 21.19 11.13 5.58
CA LYS A 376 22.64 11.32 5.76
C LYS A 376 23.34 11.97 4.56
N HIS A 377 22.67 12.42 3.51
CA HIS A 377 23.38 13.02 2.36
C HIS A 377 24.08 14.36 2.70
N ILE A 378 23.74 15.00 3.83
CA ILE A 378 24.47 16.15 4.38
C ILE A 378 25.77 15.76 5.13
N LEU A 379 25.95 14.48 5.50
CA LEU A 379 27.18 14.00 6.14
C LEU A 379 28.35 13.94 5.17
N GLY A 380 29.56 14.23 5.66
CA GLY A 380 30.79 14.23 4.86
C GLY A 380 31.02 15.53 4.07
N LYS A 381 30.07 16.47 4.07
CA LYS A 381 30.24 17.85 3.56
C LYS A 381 30.98 18.73 4.59
N ASP A 382 32.05 18.21 5.20
CA ASP A 382 32.71 18.81 6.38
C ASP A 382 33.29 20.22 6.15
N GLY A 383 33.59 20.55 4.89
CA GLY A 383 34.05 21.88 4.48
C GLY A 383 32.93 22.91 4.25
N SER A 384 31.65 22.54 4.27
CA SER A 384 30.56 23.40 3.76
C SER A 384 29.71 24.14 4.80
N GLY A 385 30.08 24.06 6.08
CA GLY A 385 29.52 24.90 7.14
C GLY A 385 28.57 24.21 8.12
N TRP A 386 27.89 23.12 7.71
CA TRP A 386 26.91 22.40 8.55
C TRP A 386 27.37 22.19 10.00
N ARG A 387 28.49 21.51 10.20
CA ARG A 387 29.04 21.19 11.54
C ARG A 387 29.48 22.40 12.37
N ARG A 388 29.44 23.62 11.84
CA ARG A 388 29.77 24.87 12.55
C ARG A 388 28.54 25.66 13.00
N ARG A 389 27.34 25.08 12.92
CA ARG A 389 26.10 25.67 13.45
C ARG A 389 25.73 25.08 14.81
N PRO A 390 25.10 25.84 15.72
CA PRO A 390 24.65 25.31 17.00
C PRO A 390 23.76 24.06 16.84
N PHE A 391 22.85 24.07 15.88
CA PHE A 391 22.00 22.93 15.54
C PHE A 391 22.05 22.59 14.04
N VAL A 392 21.93 21.30 13.73
CA VAL A 392 21.76 20.78 12.37
C VAL A 392 20.68 19.72 12.38
N TYR A 393 19.73 19.81 11.45
CA TYR A 393 18.65 18.83 11.30
C TYR A 393 18.46 18.42 9.84
N GLU A 394 18.05 17.17 9.64
CA GLU A 394 17.48 16.65 8.39
C GLU A 394 16.05 16.22 8.73
N VAL A 395 15.06 16.86 8.12
CA VAL A 395 13.63 16.57 8.31
C VAL A 395 13.19 15.66 7.16
N LEU A 396 12.77 14.46 7.52
CA LEU A 396 12.64 13.34 6.60
C LEU A 396 11.20 13.13 6.14
N TYR A 397 11.03 12.85 4.85
CA TYR A 397 9.74 12.46 4.26
C TYR A 397 9.85 11.12 3.53
N ASP A 398 8.76 10.36 3.46
CA ASP A 398 8.72 9.10 2.70
C ASP A 398 8.91 9.35 1.21
N GLN A 399 9.73 8.52 0.56
CA GLN A 399 9.83 8.53 -0.89
C GLN A 399 8.45 8.27 -1.52
N LEU A 400 8.18 8.94 -2.64
CA LEU A 400 7.04 8.65 -3.49
C LEU A 400 7.08 7.19 -3.96
N GLU A 401 6.00 6.45 -3.72
CA GLU A 401 5.72 5.21 -4.44
C GLU A 401 4.80 5.55 -5.62
N LEU A 402 5.13 5.13 -6.84
CA LEU A 402 4.41 5.60 -8.05
C LEU A 402 2.93 5.20 -8.07
N LYS A 403 2.58 4.07 -7.45
CA LYS A 403 1.19 3.64 -7.21
C LYS A 403 0.36 4.65 -6.42
N GLU A 404 0.97 5.54 -5.63
CA GLU A 404 0.25 6.60 -4.92
C GLU A 404 -0.29 7.66 -5.88
N LEU A 405 0.38 7.92 -7.01
CA LEU A 405 -0.13 8.85 -8.02
C LEU A 405 -1.34 8.30 -8.76
N LEU A 406 -1.37 6.98 -8.97
CA LEU A 406 -2.47 6.24 -9.58
C LEU A 406 -3.65 6.19 -8.59
N ALA A 407 -3.41 5.81 -7.33
CA ALA A 407 -4.41 5.85 -6.26
C ALA A 407 -5.02 7.24 -6.06
N ALA A 408 -4.19 8.29 -6.11
CA ALA A 408 -4.62 9.68 -6.01
C ALA A 408 -5.54 10.15 -7.16
N THR A 409 -5.63 9.41 -8.28
CA THR A 409 -6.63 9.71 -9.32
C THR A 409 -8.06 9.39 -8.89
N ASN A 410 -8.22 8.45 -7.95
CA ASN A 410 -9.50 7.83 -7.59
C ASN A 410 -10.29 7.29 -8.81
N ASP A 411 -9.58 6.88 -9.87
CA ASP A 411 -10.15 6.36 -11.13
C ASP A 411 -9.83 4.87 -11.27
N ASN A 412 -10.84 4.05 -11.56
CA ASN A 412 -10.68 2.60 -11.66
C ASN A 412 -9.72 2.17 -12.77
N PHE A 413 -9.70 2.88 -13.91
CA PHE A 413 -8.80 2.57 -15.02
C PHE A 413 -7.34 2.79 -14.66
N TYR A 414 -6.99 3.97 -14.14
CA TYR A 414 -5.58 4.27 -13.82
C TYR A 414 -5.04 3.37 -12.71
N ASN A 415 -5.89 2.97 -11.75
CA ASN A 415 -5.53 1.98 -10.73
C ASN A 415 -5.31 0.58 -11.31
N GLU A 416 -6.25 0.08 -12.12
CA GLU A 416 -6.19 -1.28 -12.69
C GLU A 416 -5.08 -1.43 -13.74
N TYR A 417 -4.94 -0.45 -14.64
CA TYR A 417 -3.88 -0.42 -15.65
C TYR A 417 -2.50 -0.17 -15.04
N GLY A 418 -2.42 0.69 -14.03
CA GLY A 418 -1.18 0.94 -13.30
C GLY A 418 -0.68 -0.28 -12.53
N ALA A 419 -1.59 -1.12 -12.01
CA ALA A 419 -1.23 -2.41 -11.40
C ALA A 419 -0.70 -3.40 -12.46
N PHE A 420 -1.42 -3.57 -13.57
CA PHE A 420 -0.97 -4.44 -14.68
C PHE A 420 0.42 -4.06 -15.21
N VAL A 421 0.71 -2.77 -15.35
CA VAL A 421 2.04 -2.29 -15.77
C VAL A 421 3.10 -2.51 -14.68
N ALA A 422 2.73 -2.44 -13.39
CA ALA A 422 3.65 -2.79 -12.31
C ALA A 422 4.03 -4.28 -12.35
N ASP A 423 3.08 -5.17 -12.68
CA ASP A 423 3.34 -6.59 -12.88
C ASP A 423 4.24 -6.84 -14.11
N GLU A 424 4.03 -6.11 -15.23
CA GLU A 424 4.95 -6.13 -16.39
C GLU A 424 6.38 -5.73 -16.00
N HIS A 425 6.56 -4.66 -15.20
CA HIS A 425 7.88 -4.24 -14.72
C HIS A 425 8.49 -5.21 -13.70
N GLN A 426 7.67 -5.88 -12.89
CA GLN A 426 8.16 -6.92 -11.97
C GLN A 426 8.68 -8.14 -12.75
N ILE A 427 8.00 -8.54 -13.83
CA ILE A 427 8.47 -9.58 -14.76
C ILE A 427 9.83 -9.19 -15.36
N GLU A 428 9.99 -7.96 -15.85
CA GLU A 428 11.27 -7.46 -16.36
C GLU A 428 12.38 -7.51 -15.31
N TYR A 429 12.10 -7.04 -14.10
CA TYR A 429 13.04 -7.02 -12.99
C TYR A 429 13.47 -8.43 -12.58
N ASP A 430 12.52 -9.32 -12.30
CA ASP A 430 12.79 -10.69 -11.86
C ASP A 430 13.68 -11.44 -12.85
N GLU A 431 13.36 -11.32 -14.14
CA GLU A 431 14.03 -12.07 -15.20
C GLU A 431 15.40 -11.47 -15.54
N THR A 432 15.52 -10.14 -15.51
CA THR A 432 16.82 -9.45 -15.59
C THR A 432 17.72 -9.84 -14.41
N GLU A 433 17.19 -9.86 -13.18
CA GLU A 433 17.93 -10.26 -11.99
C GLU A 433 18.32 -11.75 -12.02
N ARG A 434 17.43 -12.64 -12.50
CA ARG A 434 17.72 -14.07 -12.69
C ARG A 434 18.94 -14.26 -13.59
N ILE A 435 18.89 -13.72 -14.81
CA ILE A 435 20.01 -13.79 -15.76
C ILE A 435 21.26 -13.11 -15.19
N ARG A 436 21.13 -11.95 -14.52
CA ARG A 436 22.28 -11.26 -13.91
C ARG A 436 22.96 -12.11 -12.85
N ASN A 437 22.19 -12.85 -12.05
CA ASN A 437 22.71 -13.74 -11.01
C ASN A 437 23.35 -15.02 -11.62
N GLU A 438 22.76 -15.60 -12.67
CA GLU A 438 23.37 -16.71 -13.41
C GLU A 438 24.71 -16.31 -14.03
N LYS A 439 24.80 -15.12 -14.64
CA LYS A 439 26.08 -14.60 -15.18
C LYS A 439 27.08 -14.22 -14.10
N ARG A 440 26.62 -13.75 -12.93
CA ARG A 440 27.48 -13.57 -11.75
C ARG A 440 28.11 -14.89 -11.31
N ASP A 441 27.36 -15.98 -11.33
CA ASP A 441 27.84 -17.29 -10.92
C ASP A 441 28.84 -17.88 -11.94
N GLU A 442 28.62 -17.70 -13.25
CA GLU A 442 29.63 -18.00 -14.29
C GLU A 442 30.96 -17.26 -14.04
N PHE A 443 30.91 -16.00 -13.58
CA PHE A 443 32.12 -15.24 -13.18
C PHE A 443 32.78 -15.76 -11.90
N ILE A 444 32.01 -16.34 -10.98
CA ILE A 444 32.51 -16.97 -9.75
C ILE A 444 33.23 -18.28 -10.11
N GLU A 445 32.62 -19.14 -10.92
CA GLU A 445 33.24 -20.35 -11.44
C GLU A 445 34.51 -20.04 -12.23
N PHE A 446 34.49 -19.02 -13.09
CA PHE A 446 35.68 -18.54 -13.79
C PHE A 446 36.80 -18.13 -12.83
N ARG A 447 36.51 -17.29 -11.82
CA ARG A 447 37.48 -16.89 -10.78
C ARG A 447 38.09 -18.09 -10.06
N ASP A 448 37.28 -19.08 -9.71
CA ASP A 448 37.69 -20.23 -8.91
C ASP A 448 38.49 -21.23 -9.77
N SER A 449 38.12 -21.42 -11.03
CA SER A 449 38.92 -22.19 -12.01
C SER A 449 40.34 -21.64 -12.21
N LYS A 450 40.54 -20.35 -11.91
CA LYS A 450 41.83 -19.65 -12.00
C LYS A 450 42.57 -19.55 -10.65
N GLY A 451 41.97 -20.03 -9.56
CA GLY A 451 42.52 -19.90 -8.20
C GLY A 451 42.61 -18.45 -7.71
N TRP A 452 41.72 -17.56 -8.19
CA TRP A 452 41.77 -16.13 -7.87
C TRP A 452 40.96 -15.72 -6.63
N GLU A 453 40.71 -16.66 -5.72
CA GLU A 453 40.00 -16.45 -4.44
C GLU A 453 40.56 -15.27 -3.62
N THR A 454 41.86 -14.97 -3.77
CA THR A 454 42.54 -13.84 -3.12
C THR A 454 43.00 -12.77 -4.12
N SER A 455 43.23 -11.56 -3.61
CA SER A 455 43.79 -10.43 -4.36
C SER A 455 45.28 -10.60 -4.75
N THR A 456 45.87 -11.77 -4.51
CA THR A 456 47.27 -12.09 -4.85
C THR A 456 47.41 -12.50 -6.33
N GLY A 457 48.63 -12.43 -6.88
CA GLY A 457 48.94 -12.76 -8.27
C GLY A 457 49.12 -11.54 -9.19
N ASN A 458 49.42 -11.79 -10.48
CA ASN A 458 49.69 -10.73 -11.45
C ASN A 458 48.40 -10.04 -11.91
N ALA A 459 48.13 -8.85 -11.36
CA ALA A 459 46.94 -8.06 -11.65
C ALA A 459 46.76 -7.70 -13.14
N THR A 460 47.83 -7.60 -13.93
CA THR A 460 47.72 -7.29 -15.38
C THR A 460 47.13 -8.49 -16.14
N ASN A 461 47.58 -9.70 -15.84
CA ASN A 461 47.07 -10.92 -16.46
C ASN A 461 45.59 -11.14 -16.08
N LYS A 462 45.27 -11.01 -14.77
CA LYS A 462 43.89 -11.16 -14.28
C LYS A 462 42.91 -10.23 -15.00
N LYS A 463 43.28 -8.95 -15.18
CA LYS A 463 42.46 -7.98 -15.91
C LYS A 463 42.24 -8.36 -17.36
N GLY A 464 43.30 -8.77 -18.06
CA GLY A 464 43.23 -9.21 -19.46
C GLY A 464 42.30 -10.41 -19.60
N GLU A 465 42.56 -11.48 -18.85
CA GLU A 465 41.73 -12.69 -18.86
C GLU A 465 40.28 -12.42 -18.42
N THR A 466 40.02 -11.49 -17.50
CA THR A 466 38.65 -11.11 -17.10
C THR A 466 37.92 -10.34 -18.21
N ARG A 467 38.61 -9.44 -18.92
CA ARG A 467 38.08 -8.77 -20.11
C ARG A 467 37.79 -9.78 -21.20
N ASP A 468 38.71 -10.71 -21.45
CA ASP A 468 38.60 -11.70 -22.52
C ASP A 468 37.45 -12.68 -22.24
N PHE A 469 37.24 -13.06 -20.97
CA PHE A 469 36.06 -13.81 -20.54
C PHE A 469 34.76 -13.03 -20.73
N LEU A 470 34.69 -11.76 -20.28
CA LEU A 470 33.53 -10.89 -20.51
C LEU A 470 33.23 -10.70 -22.01
N PHE A 471 34.27 -10.58 -22.85
CA PHE A 471 34.11 -10.52 -24.30
C PHE A 471 33.57 -11.84 -24.85
N SER A 472 34.11 -12.99 -24.44
CA SER A 472 33.64 -14.30 -24.89
C SER A 472 32.18 -14.58 -24.52
N MET A 473 31.72 -14.03 -23.38
CA MET A 473 30.34 -14.07 -22.93
C MET A 473 29.44 -13.13 -23.76
N THR A 474 29.83 -11.85 -23.90
CA THR A 474 28.96 -10.79 -24.45
C THR A 474 28.96 -10.70 -25.96
N GLY A 475 30.10 -10.96 -26.59
CA GLY A 475 30.39 -10.67 -28.01
C GLY A 475 30.53 -9.17 -28.33
N SER A 476 30.68 -8.30 -27.33
CA SER A 476 30.65 -6.84 -27.52
C SER A 476 32.02 -6.27 -27.91
N GLU A 477 32.14 -5.76 -29.13
CA GLU A 477 33.34 -5.06 -29.61
C GLU A 477 33.65 -3.76 -28.82
N ASP A 478 32.67 -3.20 -28.09
CA ASP A 478 32.87 -2.07 -27.15
C ASP A 478 33.75 -2.44 -25.94
N LEU A 479 34.14 -3.70 -25.79
CA LEU A 479 35.16 -4.15 -24.82
C LEU A 479 36.59 -4.15 -25.40
N TYR A 480 36.71 -3.82 -26.70
CA TYR A 480 37.94 -3.60 -27.46
C TYR A 480 37.95 -2.19 -28.11
N VAL A 481 37.54 -1.16 -27.38
CA VAL A 481 37.82 0.23 -27.76
C VAL A 481 39.34 0.42 -27.92
N GLU A 482 39.79 1.29 -28.82
CA GLU A 482 41.22 1.52 -29.06
C GLU A 482 42.00 1.96 -27.79
N ASP A 483 41.33 2.61 -26.83
CA ASP A 483 41.91 2.95 -25.53
C ASP A 483 41.78 1.82 -24.49
N TYR A 484 42.93 1.29 -24.09
CA TYR A 484 43.08 0.32 -23.01
C TYR A 484 42.46 0.76 -21.67
N HIS A 485 42.45 2.06 -21.35
CA HIS A 485 41.84 2.53 -20.09
C HIS A 485 40.32 2.45 -20.13
N SER A 486 39.68 2.82 -21.24
CA SER A 486 38.24 2.66 -21.47
C SER A 486 37.81 1.20 -21.28
N ASN A 487 38.53 0.26 -21.90
CA ASN A 487 38.23 -1.18 -21.80
C ASN A 487 38.28 -1.69 -20.36
N LEU A 488 39.31 -1.30 -19.59
CA LEU A 488 39.40 -1.67 -18.17
C LEU A 488 38.29 -1.04 -17.32
N LYS A 489 37.81 0.17 -17.67
CA LYS A 489 36.67 0.81 -17.01
C LYS A 489 35.39 0.03 -17.27
N GLN A 490 35.13 -0.37 -18.52
CA GLN A 490 33.97 -1.22 -18.89
C GLN A 490 34.03 -2.58 -18.20
N THR A 491 35.16 -3.30 -18.24
CA THR A 491 35.31 -4.60 -17.55
C THR A 491 35.04 -4.48 -16.04
N LYS A 492 35.55 -3.42 -15.39
CA LYS A 492 35.29 -3.14 -13.98
C LYS A 492 33.82 -2.78 -13.70
N GLY A 493 33.19 -2.01 -14.59
CA GLY A 493 31.76 -1.67 -14.51
C GLY A 493 30.84 -2.88 -14.70
N ALA A 494 31.25 -3.88 -15.48
CA ALA A 494 30.54 -5.15 -15.61
C ALA A 494 30.61 -5.96 -14.30
N LEU A 495 31.79 -6.10 -13.69
CA LEU A 495 31.93 -6.74 -12.38
C LEU A 495 31.07 -6.05 -11.31
N HIS A 496 31.00 -4.71 -11.32
CA HIS A 496 30.11 -3.97 -10.41
C HIS A 496 28.64 -4.28 -10.67
N TYR A 497 28.20 -4.29 -11.93
CA TYR A 497 26.83 -4.64 -12.30
C TYR A 497 26.44 -6.05 -11.85
N PHE A 498 27.32 -7.04 -12.00
CA PHE A 498 27.13 -8.40 -11.48
C PHE A 498 27.27 -8.52 -9.95
N GLY A 499 27.49 -7.43 -9.20
CA GLY A 499 27.64 -7.45 -7.74
C GLY A 499 28.93 -8.10 -7.24
N LEU A 500 29.97 -8.18 -8.08
CA LEU A 500 31.22 -8.87 -7.80
C LEU A 500 32.29 -7.92 -7.22
N ASN A 501 33.04 -8.42 -6.23
CA ASN A 501 34.25 -7.77 -5.77
C ASN A 501 35.32 -7.82 -6.89
N ALA A 502 35.72 -6.67 -7.42
CA ALA A 502 36.69 -6.58 -8.50
C ALA A 502 38.16 -6.84 -8.07
N GLY A 503 38.43 -6.93 -6.76
CA GLY A 503 39.75 -7.23 -6.17
C GLY A 503 40.36 -8.57 -6.64
N PRO A 504 39.67 -9.70 -6.43
CA PRO A 504 39.99 -11.00 -7.02
C PRO A 504 40.42 -10.96 -8.49
N PHE A 505 39.72 -10.17 -9.31
CA PHE A 505 39.95 -10.01 -10.76
C PHE A 505 41.07 -9.00 -11.12
N GLY A 506 41.82 -8.50 -10.14
CA GLY A 506 42.99 -7.63 -10.34
C GLY A 506 42.71 -6.12 -10.34
N PHE A 507 41.49 -5.67 -10.04
CA PHE A 507 41.13 -4.25 -9.98
C PHE A 507 41.20 -3.72 -8.53
N LYS A 508 41.67 -2.47 -8.35
CA LYS A 508 41.71 -1.82 -7.02
C LYS A 508 40.33 -1.22 -6.65
N GLY A 509 40.11 -1.07 -5.34
CA GLY A 509 38.80 -0.81 -4.70
C GLY A 509 37.99 0.40 -5.20
N ALA A 510 36.71 0.40 -4.83
CA ALA A 510 35.67 1.19 -5.47
C ALA A 510 35.76 2.71 -5.26
N LYS A 511 35.76 3.46 -6.38
CA LYS A 511 35.42 4.89 -6.45
C LYS A 511 34.68 5.30 -7.74
N GLU A 512 34.22 4.34 -8.54
CA GLU A 512 33.50 4.59 -9.79
C GLU A 512 32.14 3.90 -9.73
N LYS A 513 31.07 4.66 -9.99
CA LYS A 513 29.67 4.21 -10.00
C LYS A 513 29.16 3.86 -11.41
N GLU A 514 30.06 3.78 -12.39
CA GLU A 514 29.70 3.52 -13.78
C GLU A 514 29.65 2.01 -14.03
N GLU A 515 28.43 1.52 -14.18
CA GLU A 515 28.12 0.15 -14.60
C GLU A 515 28.27 0.03 -16.12
N SER A 516 28.69 -1.15 -16.60
CA SER A 516 28.91 -1.35 -18.03
C SER A 516 27.60 -1.43 -18.81
N SER A 517 27.46 -0.59 -19.84
CA SER A 517 26.36 -0.65 -20.80
C SER A 517 26.32 -1.98 -21.56
N ALA A 518 27.50 -2.50 -21.96
CA ALA A 518 27.62 -3.78 -22.66
C ALA A 518 27.14 -4.97 -21.81
N ALA A 519 27.46 -4.99 -20.51
CA ALA A 519 27.00 -6.04 -19.60
C ALA A 519 25.49 -5.97 -19.34
N LYS A 520 24.93 -4.75 -19.23
CA LYS A 520 23.48 -4.53 -19.11
C LYS A 520 22.72 -5.01 -20.34
N GLU A 521 23.14 -4.57 -21.52
CA GLU A 521 22.49 -4.94 -22.78
C GLU A 521 22.61 -6.44 -23.07
N TYR A 522 23.73 -7.06 -22.68
CA TYR A 522 23.88 -8.51 -22.76
C TYR A 522 22.86 -9.27 -21.90
N VAL A 523 22.71 -8.88 -20.63
CA VAL A 523 21.70 -9.48 -19.73
C VAL A 523 20.30 -9.24 -20.26
N ARG A 524 19.98 -8.01 -20.68
CA ARG A 524 18.67 -7.66 -21.26
C ARG A 524 18.33 -8.53 -22.45
N ARG A 525 19.25 -8.67 -23.42
CA ARG A 525 19.08 -9.50 -24.63
C ARG A 525 18.82 -10.98 -24.33
N LEU A 526 19.38 -11.51 -23.23
CA LEU A 526 19.12 -12.89 -22.80
C LEU A 526 17.79 -13.05 -22.05
N ALA A 527 17.38 -12.03 -21.29
CA ALA A 527 16.12 -12.00 -20.55
C ALA A 527 14.89 -11.75 -21.45
N GLU A 528 15.06 -10.95 -22.52
CA GLU A 528 13.99 -10.47 -23.41
C GLU A 528 12.99 -11.55 -23.88
N PRO A 529 13.39 -12.78 -24.30
CA PRO A 529 12.44 -13.78 -24.77
C PRO A 529 11.50 -14.29 -23.66
N GLU A 530 12.01 -14.49 -22.46
CA GLU A 530 11.23 -14.97 -21.31
C GLU A 530 10.39 -13.83 -20.71
N ILE A 531 10.92 -12.59 -20.69
CA ILE A 531 10.15 -11.38 -20.35
C ILE A 531 8.92 -11.27 -21.26
N GLU A 532 9.11 -11.32 -22.58
CA GLU A 532 8.03 -11.17 -23.55
C GLU A 532 7.04 -12.34 -23.49
N GLN A 533 7.50 -13.58 -23.25
CA GLN A 533 6.62 -14.72 -23.02
C GLN A 533 5.76 -14.55 -21.76
N ARG A 534 6.36 -14.14 -20.63
CA ARG A 534 5.64 -13.92 -19.36
C ARG A 534 4.68 -12.74 -19.45
N LYS A 535 5.04 -11.65 -20.12
CA LYS A 535 4.15 -10.50 -20.39
C LYS A 535 2.97 -10.87 -21.28
N ASN A 536 3.20 -11.63 -22.34
CA ASN A 536 2.10 -12.12 -23.18
C ASN A 536 1.17 -13.09 -22.44
N THR A 537 1.72 -13.89 -21.51
CA THR A 537 0.90 -14.72 -20.61
C THR A 537 0.04 -13.87 -19.68
N LEU A 538 0.62 -12.84 -19.05
CA LEU A 538 -0.09 -11.87 -18.20
C LEU A 538 -1.22 -11.15 -18.97
N ALA A 539 -0.93 -10.68 -20.19
CA ALA A 539 -1.91 -10.05 -21.07
C ALA A 539 -3.06 -11.01 -21.45
N ALA A 540 -2.75 -12.28 -21.78
CA ALA A 540 -3.76 -13.29 -22.09
C ALA A 540 -4.68 -13.57 -20.89
N THR A 541 -4.12 -13.74 -19.69
CA THR A 541 -4.89 -13.91 -18.45
C THR A 541 -5.80 -12.70 -18.21
N LYS A 542 -5.29 -11.48 -18.43
CA LYS A 542 -6.06 -10.26 -18.20
C LYS A 542 -7.17 -10.06 -19.23
N ASN A 543 -6.94 -10.37 -20.50
CA ASN A 543 -7.99 -10.38 -21.52
C ASN A 543 -9.09 -11.39 -21.21
N MET A 544 -8.73 -12.58 -20.68
CA MET A 544 -9.72 -13.57 -20.25
C MET A 544 -10.57 -13.08 -19.05
N GLU A 545 -9.97 -12.42 -18.06
CA GLU A 545 -10.71 -11.79 -16.95
C GLU A 545 -11.68 -10.71 -17.46
N LEU A 546 -11.22 -9.84 -18.36
CA LEU A 546 -12.02 -8.78 -18.96
C LEU A 546 -13.17 -9.35 -19.81
N ALA A 547 -12.93 -10.39 -20.62
CA ALA A 547 -13.96 -11.03 -21.42
C ALA A 547 -15.06 -11.68 -20.55
N VAL A 548 -14.68 -12.33 -19.43
CA VAL A 548 -15.65 -12.83 -18.45
C VAL A 548 -16.50 -11.69 -17.87
N PHE A 549 -15.90 -10.53 -17.59
CA PHE A 549 -16.64 -9.34 -17.17
C PHE A 549 -17.57 -8.80 -18.28
N PHE A 550 -17.16 -8.80 -19.54
CA PHE A 550 -17.94 -8.21 -20.64
C PHE A 550 -19.10 -9.06 -21.14
N ARG A 551 -19.09 -10.38 -20.95
CA ARG A 551 -20.22 -11.27 -21.30
C ARG A 551 -21.56 -10.86 -20.67
N GLN A 552 -21.57 -10.30 -19.46
CA GLN A 552 -22.81 -9.81 -18.83
C GLN A 552 -23.33 -8.49 -19.46
N TYR A 553 -22.52 -7.86 -20.32
CA TYR A 553 -22.71 -6.52 -20.87
C TYR A 553 -22.86 -6.50 -22.41
N GLU A 554 -22.52 -7.59 -23.12
CA GLU A 554 -22.54 -7.69 -24.58
C GLU A 554 -23.90 -7.32 -25.21
N ASN A 555 -25.01 -7.73 -24.59
CA ASN A 555 -26.37 -7.41 -25.06
C ASN A 555 -26.79 -5.94 -24.86
N HIS A 556 -25.99 -5.15 -24.12
CA HIS A 556 -26.28 -3.77 -23.78
C HIS A 556 -25.28 -2.78 -24.42
N PHE A 557 -24.07 -3.24 -24.74
CA PHE A 557 -22.97 -2.39 -25.18
C PHE A 557 -22.17 -3.05 -26.31
N LEU A 558 -22.27 -2.50 -27.53
CA LEU A 558 -21.58 -3.04 -28.71
C LEU A 558 -20.06 -3.14 -28.51
N ALA A 559 -19.43 -2.16 -27.83
CA ALA A 559 -18.01 -2.22 -27.51
C ALA A 559 -17.62 -3.42 -26.61
N ALA A 560 -18.54 -3.92 -25.76
CA ALA A 560 -18.29 -5.11 -24.93
C ALA A 560 -18.37 -6.40 -25.76
N GLN A 561 -19.26 -6.45 -26.76
CA GLN A 561 -19.29 -7.53 -27.75
C GLN A 561 -18.00 -7.53 -28.59
N LEU A 562 -17.62 -6.37 -29.15
CA LEU A 562 -16.39 -6.23 -29.95
C LEU A 562 -15.14 -6.66 -29.16
N PHE A 563 -15.06 -6.31 -27.87
CA PHE A 563 -13.96 -6.78 -27.02
C PHE A 563 -13.94 -8.31 -26.88
N ASN A 564 -15.09 -8.96 -26.70
CA ASN A 564 -15.16 -10.42 -26.62
C ASN A 564 -14.71 -11.07 -27.95
N ASP A 565 -15.19 -10.55 -29.09
CA ASP A 565 -14.83 -11.03 -30.43
C ASP A 565 -13.31 -10.91 -30.69
N GLU A 566 -12.66 -9.83 -30.23
CA GLU A 566 -11.21 -9.63 -30.33
C GLU A 566 -10.42 -10.46 -29.31
N ALA A 567 -10.92 -10.61 -28.07
CA ALA A 567 -10.25 -11.37 -27.01
C ALA A 567 -10.25 -12.89 -27.24
N GLU A 568 -11.08 -13.41 -28.15
CA GLU A 568 -11.03 -14.81 -28.61
C GLU A 568 -9.92 -15.08 -29.64
N MET A 569 -9.18 -14.05 -30.09
CA MET A 569 -8.01 -14.22 -30.96
C MET A 569 -6.80 -14.82 -30.22
N ILE A 570 -5.98 -15.59 -30.96
CA ILE A 570 -4.88 -16.41 -30.41
C ILE A 570 -3.70 -15.57 -29.87
N THR A 571 -3.49 -14.36 -30.39
CA THR A 571 -2.35 -13.50 -30.03
C THR A 571 -2.72 -12.52 -28.91
N PRO A 572 -2.07 -12.58 -27.73
CA PRO A 572 -2.33 -11.63 -26.65
C PRO A 572 -1.94 -10.20 -27.07
N ASP A 573 -2.88 -9.28 -27.01
CA ASP A 573 -2.66 -7.86 -27.32
C ASP A 573 -2.75 -7.01 -26.04
N ARG A 574 -1.70 -6.23 -25.77
CA ARG A 574 -1.58 -5.33 -24.61
C ARG A 574 -2.35 -4.01 -24.80
N ASP A 575 -2.50 -3.54 -26.04
CA ASP A 575 -3.36 -2.39 -26.34
C ASP A 575 -4.84 -2.79 -26.22
N LEU A 576 -5.19 -4.05 -26.54
CA LEU A 576 -6.51 -4.60 -26.22
C LEU A 576 -6.74 -4.65 -24.70
N VAL A 577 -5.79 -5.17 -23.90
CA VAL A 577 -5.91 -5.16 -22.41
C VAL A 577 -6.20 -3.75 -21.89
N LYS A 578 -5.41 -2.76 -22.34
CA LYS A 578 -5.56 -1.36 -21.95
C LYS A 578 -6.93 -0.80 -22.35
N THR A 579 -7.38 -1.09 -23.57
CA THR A 579 -8.68 -0.65 -24.10
C THR A 579 -9.84 -1.31 -23.36
N GLY A 580 -9.72 -2.60 -23.00
CA GLY A 580 -10.68 -3.33 -22.18
C GLY A 580 -10.77 -2.78 -20.75
N MET A 581 -9.66 -2.47 -20.08
CA MET A 581 -9.70 -1.80 -18.78
C MET A 581 -10.40 -0.44 -18.85
N ALA A 582 -10.14 0.34 -19.92
CA ALA A 582 -10.80 1.63 -20.14
C ALA A 582 -12.32 1.46 -20.38
N LEU A 583 -12.72 0.46 -21.17
CA LEU A 583 -14.13 0.13 -21.42
C LEU A 583 -14.85 -0.34 -20.15
N LYS A 584 -14.20 -1.20 -19.35
CA LYS A 584 -14.70 -1.68 -18.05
C LYS A 584 -14.97 -0.50 -17.12
N ALA A 585 -14.02 0.44 -17.02
CA ALA A 585 -14.21 1.67 -16.27
C ALA A 585 -15.34 2.54 -16.86
N ALA A 586 -15.45 2.68 -18.18
CA ALA A 586 -16.54 3.43 -18.83
C ALA A 586 -17.94 2.85 -18.56
N ILE A 587 -18.10 1.52 -18.54
CA ILE A 587 -19.37 0.87 -18.17
C ILE A 587 -19.72 1.18 -16.70
N MET A 588 -18.73 1.13 -15.79
CA MET A 588 -18.95 1.50 -14.38
C MET A 588 -19.32 2.99 -14.22
N ASP A 589 -18.66 3.87 -14.96
CA ASP A 589 -18.96 5.30 -14.99
C ASP A 589 -20.37 5.57 -15.54
N PHE A 590 -20.81 4.81 -16.56
CA PHE A 590 -22.17 4.88 -17.11
C PHE A 590 -23.23 4.45 -16.08
N ILE A 591 -23.03 3.31 -15.41
CA ILE A 591 -23.94 2.80 -14.37
C ILE A 591 -24.07 3.81 -13.21
N GLY A 592 -22.97 4.46 -12.82
CA GLY A 592 -23.00 5.51 -11.82
C GLY A 592 -23.64 6.80 -12.34
N MET A 593 -23.45 7.15 -13.61
CA MET A 593 -24.05 8.33 -14.25
C MET A 593 -25.57 8.20 -14.32
N GLU A 594 -26.11 7.00 -14.56
CA GLU A 594 -27.56 6.73 -14.47
C GLU A 594 -28.11 7.06 -13.07
N LYS A 595 -27.40 6.61 -12.01
CA LYS A 595 -27.78 6.93 -10.62
C LYS A 595 -27.70 8.45 -10.34
N LEU A 596 -26.70 9.13 -10.89
CA LEU A 596 -26.56 10.58 -10.80
C LEU A 596 -27.68 11.32 -11.55
N TYR A 597 -28.06 10.86 -12.74
CA TYR A 597 -29.12 11.45 -13.57
C TYR A 597 -30.49 11.29 -12.90
N LEU A 598 -30.79 10.11 -12.34
CA LEU A 598 -31.98 9.87 -11.52
C LEU A 598 -31.98 10.78 -10.27
N PHE A 599 -30.86 10.89 -9.56
CA PHE A 599 -30.74 11.78 -8.41
C PHE A 599 -30.91 13.26 -8.78
N ALA A 600 -30.32 13.72 -9.89
CA ALA A 600 -30.47 15.07 -10.40
C ALA A 600 -31.92 15.40 -10.79
N LYS A 601 -32.70 14.43 -11.29
CA LYS A 601 -34.15 14.58 -11.51
C LYS A 601 -34.96 14.79 -10.22
N THR A 602 -34.47 14.30 -9.08
CA THR A 602 -35.11 14.52 -7.75
C THR A 602 -34.65 15.80 -7.06
N MET A 603 -33.58 16.45 -7.54
CA MET A 603 -33.28 17.82 -7.15
C MET A 603 -34.35 18.77 -7.67
N LEU A 604 -34.47 19.97 -7.07
CA LEU A 604 -35.37 21.03 -7.53
C LEU A 604 -35.18 21.29 -9.03
N ALA A 605 -36.07 20.74 -9.85
CA ALA A 605 -35.95 20.73 -11.30
C ALA A 605 -35.92 22.15 -11.88
N ASP A 606 -36.45 23.15 -11.18
CA ASP A 606 -36.46 24.56 -11.58
C ASP A 606 -35.15 25.33 -11.34
N GLU A 607 -34.15 24.73 -10.71
CA GLU A 607 -32.81 25.31 -10.61
C GLU A 607 -32.12 25.24 -12.00
N PRO A 608 -31.74 26.37 -12.64
CA PRO A 608 -31.29 26.36 -14.04
C PRO A 608 -30.02 25.54 -14.31
N ARG A 609 -29.16 25.34 -13.30
CA ARG A 609 -27.92 24.56 -13.44
C ARG A 609 -28.21 23.07 -13.35
N VAL A 610 -29.21 22.65 -12.56
CA VAL A 610 -29.76 21.28 -12.59
C VAL A 610 -30.39 20.99 -13.97
N LYS A 611 -31.13 21.94 -14.57
CA LYS A 611 -31.64 21.78 -15.95
C LYS A 611 -30.49 21.58 -16.96
N LEU A 612 -29.45 22.41 -16.89
CA LEU A 612 -28.28 22.32 -17.77
C LEU A 612 -27.47 21.02 -17.54
N LEU A 613 -27.27 20.61 -16.29
CA LEU A 613 -26.62 19.35 -15.92
C LEU A 613 -27.37 18.15 -16.53
N LEU A 614 -28.69 18.11 -16.38
CA LEU A 614 -29.53 17.04 -16.93
C LEU A 614 -29.45 16.99 -18.47
N GLN A 615 -29.50 18.15 -19.14
CA GLN A 615 -29.34 18.23 -20.61
C GLN A 615 -27.96 17.73 -21.07
N ASN A 616 -26.89 18.13 -20.38
CA ASN A 616 -25.54 17.68 -20.71
C ASN A 616 -25.37 16.18 -20.44
N ALA A 617 -25.91 15.67 -19.32
CA ALA A 617 -25.89 14.24 -18.99
C ALA A 617 -26.64 13.41 -20.03
N GLU A 618 -27.79 13.87 -20.52
CA GLU A 618 -28.55 13.21 -21.59
C GLU A 618 -27.80 13.21 -22.93
N MET A 619 -27.08 14.29 -23.24
CA MET A 619 -26.20 14.37 -24.42
C MET A 619 -24.99 13.43 -24.34
N VAL A 620 -24.37 13.28 -23.16
CA VAL A 620 -23.25 12.36 -22.94
C VAL A 620 -23.71 10.89 -22.92
N ARG A 621 -24.87 10.62 -22.30
CA ARG A 621 -25.53 9.30 -22.29
C ARG A 621 -25.88 8.80 -23.68
N SER A 622 -26.50 9.63 -24.51
CA SER A 622 -26.90 9.26 -25.88
C SER A 622 -25.72 9.02 -26.83
N ARG A 623 -24.51 9.39 -26.42
CA ARG A 623 -23.24 9.15 -27.15
C ARG A 623 -22.42 8.00 -26.57
N PHE A 624 -23.01 7.11 -25.77
CA PHE A 624 -22.27 5.96 -25.23
C PHE A 624 -21.66 5.10 -26.35
N LEU A 625 -20.56 4.44 -26.02
CA LEU A 625 -19.56 3.93 -26.94
C LEU A 625 -20.07 2.72 -27.75
N GLY A 626 -20.18 2.90 -29.07
CA GLY A 626 -20.44 1.82 -30.04
C GLY A 626 -19.18 1.22 -30.67
N GLU A 627 -17.99 1.74 -30.35
CA GLU A 627 -16.71 1.34 -30.92
C GLU A 627 -15.69 1.01 -29.82
N LEU A 628 -14.81 0.04 -30.08
CA LEU A 628 -13.71 -0.33 -29.19
C LEU A 628 -12.45 0.50 -29.52
N ASP A 629 -12.43 1.76 -29.08
CA ASP A 629 -11.30 2.69 -29.32
C ASP A 629 -10.90 3.40 -28.02
N PHE A 630 -9.65 3.23 -27.59
CA PHE A 630 -9.16 3.75 -26.32
C PHE A 630 -9.34 5.27 -26.15
N GLU A 631 -9.04 6.06 -27.18
CA GLU A 631 -9.08 7.52 -27.08
C GLU A 631 -10.53 8.02 -27.05
N LYS A 632 -11.43 7.43 -27.84
CA LYS A 632 -12.88 7.71 -27.78
C LYS A 632 -13.46 7.33 -26.41
N ILE A 633 -13.09 6.17 -25.88
CA ILE A 633 -13.50 5.71 -24.54
C ILE A 633 -13.06 6.73 -23.48
N MET A 634 -11.78 7.09 -23.44
CA MET A 634 -11.25 8.02 -22.44
C MET A 634 -11.80 9.44 -22.61
N ALA A 635 -12.04 9.90 -23.84
CA ALA A 635 -12.69 11.19 -24.11
C ALA A 635 -14.15 11.23 -23.62
N TRP A 636 -14.90 10.13 -23.74
CA TRP A 636 -16.24 10.00 -23.17
C TRP A 636 -16.20 9.99 -21.64
N ARG A 637 -15.33 9.18 -21.03
CA ARG A 637 -15.13 9.13 -19.56
C ARG A 637 -14.77 10.49 -18.97
N SER A 638 -13.96 11.29 -19.68
CA SER A 638 -13.61 12.66 -19.28
C SER A 638 -14.84 13.58 -19.18
N GLN A 639 -15.79 13.49 -20.13
CA GLN A 639 -17.04 14.25 -20.09
C GLN A 639 -17.93 13.83 -18.90
N VAL A 640 -17.99 12.53 -18.61
CA VAL A 640 -18.72 11.99 -17.45
C VAL A 640 -18.11 12.46 -16.13
N ASN A 641 -16.79 12.45 -16.00
CA ASN A 641 -16.09 12.98 -14.83
C ASN A 641 -16.36 14.48 -14.61
N GLN A 642 -16.48 15.28 -15.68
CA GLN A 642 -16.89 16.68 -15.58
C GLN A 642 -18.34 16.83 -15.07
N LEU A 643 -19.27 15.98 -15.54
CA LEU A 643 -20.64 15.95 -15.03
C LEU A 643 -20.72 15.56 -13.55
N TYR A 644 -19.91 14.58 -13.11
CA TYR A 644 -19.79 14.21 -11.70
C TYR A 644 -19.30 15.36 -10.83
N GLN A 645 -18.30 16.12 -11.29
CA GLN A 645 -17.79 17.29 -10.58
C GLN A 645 -18.87 18.38 -10.47
N GLN A 646 -19.57 18.69 -11.55
CA GLN A 646 -20.69 19.64 -11.57
C GLN A 646 -21.83 19.22 -10.62
N ALA A 647 -22.27 17.95 -10.69
CA ALA A 647 -23.32 17.42 -9.82
C ALA A 647 -22.91 17.41 -8.34
N THR A 648 -21.66 17.07 -8.04
CA THR A 648 -21.12 17.09 -6.66
C THR A 648 -21.09 18.50 -6.10
N LEU A 649 -20.76 19.50 -6.92
CA LEU A 649 -20.77 20.90 -6.56
C LEU A 649 -22.19 21.40 -6.30
N LEU A 650 -23.14 21.13 -7.20
CA LEU A 650 -24.56 21.47 -7.01
C LEU A 650 -25.17 20.81 -5.76
N ARG A 651 -24.82 19.54 -5.48
CA ARG A 651 -25.24 18.82 -4.26
C ARG A 651 -24.77 19.50 -2.97
N LYS A 652 -23.62 20.19 -2.98
CA LYS A 652 -23.10 20.96 -1.82
C LYS A 652 -23.69 22.36 -1.75
N ILE A 653 -23.83 23.03 -2.89
CA ILE A 653 -24.30 24.41 -2.97
C ILE A 653 -25.80 24.52 -2.66
N GLN A 654 -26.65 23.62 -3.16
CA GLN A 654 -28.10 23.75 -3.02
C GLN A 654 -28.60 23.72 -1.54
N PRO A 655 -28.04 22.90 -0.61
CA PRO A 655 -28.29 23.05 0.82
C PRO A 655 -27.85 24.40 1.38
N ALA A 656 -26.64 24.87 1.02
CA ALA A 656 -26.10 26.15 1.48
C ALA A 656 -26.94 27.35 0.99
N GLN A 657 -27.43 27.33 -0.26
CA GLN A 657 -28.37 28.32 -0.80
C GLN A 657 -29.68 28.35 0.01
N ARG A 658 -30.27 27.19 0.30
CA ARG A 658 -31.50 27.11 1.10
C ARG A 658 -31.30 27.60 2.53
N GLN A 659 -30.19 27.24 3.17
CA GLN A 659 -29.83 27.75 4.50
C GLN A 659 -29.64 29.28 4.48
N PHE A 660 -28.91 29.80 3.48
CA PHE A 660 -28.69 31.24 3.33
C PHE A 660 -30.01 32.02 3.18
N ILE A 661 -30.91 31.59 2.29
CA ILE A 661 -32.20 32.24 2.09
C ILE A 661 -33.03 32.22 3.39
N GLN A 662 -33.07 31.08 4.10
CA GLN A 662 -33.75 30.98 5.40
C GLN A 662 -33.14 31.90 6.48
N TYR A 663 -31.82 32.14 6.44
CA TYR A 663 -31.16 33.10 7.34
C TYR A 663 -31.41 34.56 6.92
N ALA A 664 -31.47 34.86 5.62
CA ALA A 664 -31.71 36.19 5.10
C ALA A 664 -33.16 36.68 5.33
N ASP A 665 -34.16 35.80 5.12
CA ASP A 665 -35.57 36.12 5.29
C ASP A 665 -36.00 36.19 6.78
N LYS A 666 -35.27 35.53 7.69
CA LYS A 666 -35.50 35.64 9.15
C LYS A 666 -34.66 36.77 9.72
N LYS A 667 -35.24 37.66 10.53
CA LYS A 667 -34.52 38.75 11.25
C LYS A 667 -33.56 38.28 12.38
N TYR A 668 -32.96 37.10 12.28
CA TYR A 668 -31.92 36.67 13.19
C TYR A 668 -30.57 37.26 12.76
N ASN A 669 -29.74 37.61 13.74
CA ASN A 669 -28.40 38.12 13.47
C ASN A 669 -27.58 37.05 12.73
N PHE A 670 -27.31 37.30 11.44
CA PHE A 670 -26.48 36.46 10.57
C PHE A 670 -25.12 36.12 11.22
N PHE A 671 -24.53 37.10 11.92
CA PHE A 671 -23.27 36.95 12.67
C PHE A 671 -23.36 36.13 13.98
N SER A 672 -24.53 35.62 14.37
CA SER A 672 -24.65 34.74 15.56
C SER A 672 -24.05 33.35 15.35
N ARG A 673 -23.80 32.95 14.09
CA ARG A 673 -23.26 31.64 13.70
C ARG A 673 -22.14 31.79 12.65
N PRO A 674 -21.01 32.43 13.00
CA PRO A 674 -19.99 32.82 12.03
C PRO A 674 -19.30 31.63 11.34
N ARG A 675 -19.28 30.43 11.95
CA ARG A 675 -18.80 29.21 11.28
C ARG A 675 -19.74 28.76 10.16
N GLU A 676 -21.03 28.55 10.45
CA GLU A 676 -22.01 28.15 9.44
C GLU A 676 -22.06 29.14 8.26
N VAL A 677 -21.96 30.43 8.54
CA VAL A 677 -21.84 31.49 7.51
C VAL A 677 -20.55 31.35 6.70
N SER A 678 -19.40 31.15 7.37
CA SER A 678 -18.12 30.92 6.69
C SER A 678 -18.14 29.67 5.82
N ASP A 679 -18.79 28.60 6.26
CA ASP A 679 -18.92 27.34 5.52
C ASP A 679 -19.78 27.54 4.26
N ILE A 680 -20.94 28.21 4.39
CA ILE A 680 -21.81 28.60 3.28
C ILE A 680 -21.06 29.46 2.25
N LEU A 681 -20.36 30.50 2.71
CA LEU A 681 -19.57 31.38 1.84
C LEU A 681 -18.39 30.65 1.18
N THR A 682 -17.81 29.65 1.85
CA THR A 682 -16.75 28.80 1.29
C THR A 682 -17.26 27.89 0.19
N GLU A 683 -18.50 27.39 0.26
CA GLU A 683 -19.09 26.67 -0.88
C GLU A 683 -19.47 27.64 -2.02
N PHE A 684 -19.96 28.86 -1.73
CA PHE A 684 -20.24 29.89 -2.75
C PHE A 684 -18.98 30.49 -3.40
N SER A 685 -17.79 30.34 -2.81
CA SER A 685 -16.54 30.73 -3.47
C SER A 685 -16.07 29.70 -4.51
N LYS A 686 -16.67 28.50 -4.56
CA LYS A 686 -16.30 27.43 -5.50
C LYS A 686 -17.13 27.49 -6.80
N ASP A 687 -18.35 27.98 -6.72
CA ASP A 687 -19.19 28.40 -7.85
C ASP A 687 -20.20 29.44 -7.36
N LEU A 688 -20.47 30.45 -8.19
CA LEU A 688 -21.23 31.65 -7.82
C LEU A 688 -22.62 31.29 -7.29
N PRO A 689 -23.18 32.00 -6.29
CA PRO A 689 -24.56 31.79 -5.88
C PRO A 689 -25.56 32.09 -7.04
N ASN A 690 -26.77 31.56 -6.95
CA ASN A 690 -27.83 31.89 -7.92
C ASN A 690 -28.48 33.26 -7.61
N GLU A 691 -29.27 33.77 -8.55
CA GLU A 691 -29.86 35.10 -8.49
C GLU A 691 -30.72 35.30 -7.22
N ALA A 692 -31.52 34.30 -6.82
CA ALA A 692 -32.32 34.34 -5.60
C ALA A 692 -31.48 34.51 -4.32
N VAL A 693 -30.26 33.95 -4.27
CA VAL A 693 -29.33 34.16 -3.15
C VAL A 693 -28.70 35.56 -3.20
N ILE A 694 -28.40 36.09 -4.39
CA ILE A 694 -27.91 37.46 -4.56
C ILE A 694 -28.98 38.47 -4.13
N GLU A 695 -30.23 38.27 -4.53
CA GLU A 695 -31.38 39.07 -4.08
C GLU A 695 -31.62 38.96 -2.57
N ALA A 696 -31.56 37.75 -2.00
CA ALA A 696 -31.69 37.56 -0.56
C ALA A 696 -30.57 38.27 0.21
N ALA A 697 -29.33 38.21 -0.29
CA ALA A 697 -28.20 38.94 0.28
C ALA A 697 -28.41 40.46 0.19
N GLY A 698 -28.86 40.97 -0.96
CA GLY A 698 -29.19 42.38 -1.15
C GLY A 698 -30.29 42.87 -0.21
N ARG A 699 -31.39 42.12 -0.09
CA ARG A 699 -32.48 42.42 0.85
C ARG A 699 -32.01 42.40 2.31
N TRP A 700 -31.16 41.44 2.67
CA TRP A 700 -30.60 41.35 4.02
C TRP A 700 -29.66 42.51 4.35
N MET A 701 -28.72 42.86 3.45
CA MET A 701 -27.81 44.00 3.62
C MET A 701 -28.57 45.33 3.70
N ALA A 702 -29.61 45.52 2.89
CA ALA A 702 -30.45 46.73 2.96
C ALA A 702 -31.23 46.84 4.29
N GLY A 703 -31.55 45.71 4.92
CA GLY A 703 -32.22 45.65 6.23
C GLY A 703 -31.28 45.66 7.44
N ASN A 704 -29.97 45.45 7.23
CA ASN A 704 -28.94 45.34 8.26
C ASN A 704 -27.63 46.04 7.78
N PRO A 705 -27.64 47.37 7.59
CA PRO A 705 -26.46 48.15 7.20
C PRO A 705 -25.41 48.26 8.32
#